data_AF-A0A9D5VV18-F1
#
_entry.id   AF-A0A9D5VV18-F1
#
_cell.length_a   1.000
_cell.length_b   1.000
_cell.length_c   1.000
_cell.angle_alpha   90.00
_cell.angle_beta   90.00
_cell.angle_gamma   90.00
#
_symmetry.space_group_name_H-M   'P 1'
#
loop_
_entity.id
_entity.type
_entity.pdbx_description
1 polymer ?
#
loop_
_entity_poly.entity_id
_entity_poly.type
_entity_poly.pdbx_seq_one_letter_code
_entity_poly.pdbx_strand_id
1 'polypeptide(L)'
;MSNNDNIINRILASRAKFSHKNTSYNKCDEEGGCGVTGFISSIQIRGRHIYEPSVQMHNRGNGKGGGIAAVGLCASDLGVTQEVLDSHYLIQIAYIDPKSRPEVELANIVPFMDIHKAEKIPTIDDYRDIGLEVKPPDVWRYFCRVNKNILSIFIEDNKLHEMDPHKAEDEFIYQNSVSLNQKFYASLGEKKAFVMSHGRNVMILKVVGYAEHVTQYYCLEDFKAHGWIAHQRYPTRGRLWHPGGAHPFSGMHEALVHNGDFANYHSVSEYLNQYNIYPQFLTDTEVSVLLLDLYSRTFGYPMEYIIEALAPTTENDFDRLPFEKQRIYRYIQSQHVSCSPDGPWFFIIARNDPYKKAFQLIGITDTSMLRPQVFALQEGEVQIGLVCSEKQAIDATLQNLASEDSRFCPVADKYWNARGGSARTGGSFIFTVKDSSKGAGSKELVTTNKFGQIVSTPSNQKHFNDSISISKPLDQDNILQTIKKHIESDDIDELKSFCIKNVINWNYDSLKLLCDELVNQSKNSDKSKTNAICTLTYLNDTVFPTGTKKRSSILNMLRNSLALIFSSTPMLNKPSESIYKYIDFITRDTLRAPEKNEKILVVNAREFAAEGIDCDARVLNKAYILGWKQYICYGYKGQRFTGCGFGKGTDGVRIDVYDSSGDYLASGIDGMEIYVHGNAQDQLGQIMKRGKLVIYGDVGQTFMYGAKGGNVFILGRAAGRPLINGTGCPRVVINGTCLDYLAESFMAGDPLNGGGFVILNGMEYNDCGCLVTLPSPYPGSNLFSLASGGAIYIRDPFKIIVEDQLNGGEFADLSQADWELIYPYLKENEKLFGISIEDDLLTVNGKKMEYKKVYRKVQAIKLAALS
;
A
#
# COMPACT_ATOMS: atom_id res chain seq x y z
N MET A 1 -15.26 -0.60 -42.27
CA MET A 1 -14.84 -1.24 -41.00
C MET A 1 -13.40 -1.66 -41.17
N SER A 2 -12.53 -1.30 -40.22
CA SER A 2 -11.13 -1.72 -40.25
C SER A 2 -11.03 -3.25 -40.14
N ASN A 3 -9.90 -3.85 -40.55
CA ASN A 3 -9.70 -5.29 -40.42
C ASN A 3 -9.89 -5.78 -38.96
N ASN A 4 -9.52 -4.94 -37.99
CA ASN A 4 -9.68 -5.22 -36.56
C ASN A 4 -11.15 -5.28 -36.11
N ASP A 5 -12.03 -4.40 -36.62
CA ASP A 5 -13.46 -4.43 -36.26
C ASP A 5 -14.12 -5.74 -36.69
N ASN A 6 -13.67 -6.31 -37.82
CA ASN A 6 -14.18 -7.57 -38.33
C ASN A 6 -13.75 -8.75 -37.42
N ILE A 7 -12.51 -8.75 -36.96
CA ILE A 7 -11.99 -9.79 -36.04
C ILE A 7 -12.70 -9.73 -34.68
N ILE A 8 -12.89 -8.55 -34.09
CA ILE A 8 -13.61 -8.39 -32.81
C ILE A 8 -15.02 -8.98 -32.93
N ASN A 9 -15.77 -8.61 -33.97
CA ASN A 9 -17.12 -9.14 -34.18
C ASN A 9 -17.14 -10.67 -34.35
N ARG A 10 -16.13 -11.26 -35.00
CA ARG A 10 -16.00 -12.72 -35.12
C ARG A 10 -15.71 -13.40 -33.78
N ILE A 11 -14.85 -12.81 -32.94
CA ILE A 11 -14.62 -13.28 -31.57
C ILE A 11 -15.93 -13.25 -30.78
N LEU A 12 -16.63 -12.12 -30.76
CA LEU A 12 -17.90 -11.98 -30.04
C LEU A 12 -18.97 -12.95 -30.55
N ALA A 13 -19.07 -13.14 -31.87
CA ALA A 13 -19.98 -14.12 -32.48
C ALA A 13 -19.64 -15.57 -32.09
N SER A 14 -18.35 -15.90 -31.96
CA SER A 14 -17.94 -17.24 -31.51
C SER A 14 -18.36 -17.52 -30.06
N ARG A 15 -18.35 -16.49 -29.19
CA ARG A 15 -18.81 -16.57 -27.79
C ARG A 15 -20.33 -16.66 -27.65
N ALA A 16 -21.10 -16.14 -28.61
CA ALA A 16 -22.58 -16.20 -28.58
C ALA A 16 -23.15 -17.64 -28.53
N LYS A 17 -22.32 -18.66 -28.79
CA LYS A 17 -22.67 -20.08 -28.69
C LYS A 17 -22.87 -20.54 -27.23
N PHE A 18 -22.37 -19.81 -26.24
CA PHE A 18 -22.54 -20.13 -24.83
C PHE A 18 -23.95 -19.79 -24.34
N SER A 19 -24.64 -20.75 -23.72
CA SER A 19 -26.01 -20.55 -23.25
C SER A 19 -26.05 -19.70 -21.98
N HIS A 20 -26.88 -18.66 -21.97
CA HIS A 20 -27.23 -17.92 -20.75
C HIS A 20 -28.28 -18.70 -19.95
N LYS A 21 -27.90 -19.26 -18.79
CA LYS A 21 -28.92 -19.68 -17.81
C LYS A 21 -29.37 -18.42 -17.07
N ASN A 22 -30.63 -18.04 -17.22
CA ASN A 22 -31.27 -16.94 -16.49
C ASN A 22 -31.31 -17.25 -14.99
N THR A 23 -30.19 -17.04 -14.29
CA THR A 23 -30.15 -17.02 -12.83
C THR A 23 -30.42 -15.59 -12.38
N SER A 24 -31.43 -15.39 -11.51
CA SER A 24 -31.69 -14.07 -10.92
C SER A 24 -30.46 -13.64 -10.11
N TYR A 25 -29.80 -12.58 -10.55
CA TYR A 25 -28.64 -12.00 -9.88
C TYR A 25 -29.11 -11.26 -8.63
N ASN A 26 -29.17 -11.92 -7.47
CA ASN A 26 -29.19 -11.23 -6.19
C ASN A 26 -27.78 -11.34 -5.61
N LYS A 27 -26.91 -10.38 -5.93
CA LYS A 27 -25.63 -10.22 -5.24
C LYS A 27 -25.95 -9.90 -3.77
N CYS A 28 -25.22 -10.52 -2.85
CA CYS A 28 -25.26 -10.10 -1.45
C CYS A 28 -24.25 -8.97 -1.30
N ASP A 29 -24.65 -7.84 -0.72
CA ASP A 29 -23.76 -6.71 -0.47
C ASP A 29 -22.51 -7.19 0.33
N GLU A 30 -21.32 -6.82 -0.14
CA GLU A 30 -20.04 -7.21 0.46
C GLU A 30 -19.31 -5.97 1.01
N GLU A 31 -19.83 -5.40 2.08
CA GLU A 31 -19.08 -4.39 2.84
C GLU A 31 -17.89 -5.07 3.58
N GLY A 32 -16.66 -4.78 3.18
CA GLY A 32 -15.47 -5.24 3.90
C GLY A 32 -14.19 -4.55 3.46
N GLY A 33 -13.25 -4.29 4.38
CA GLY A 33 -11.90 -3.82 4.09
C GLY A 33 -10.93 -4.98 3.92
N CYS A 34 -10.95 -5.65 2.76
CA CYS A 34 -10.11 -6.81 2.47
C CYS A 34 -8.61 -6.48 2.47
N GLY A 35 -7.78 -7.33 3.05
CA GLY A 35 -6.32 -7.20 2.99
C GLY A 35 -5.74 -7.67 1.67
N VAL A 36 -5.08 -6.79 0.92
CA VAL A 36 -4.34 -7.15 -0.30
C VAL A 36 -2.87 -6.76 -0.21
N THR A 37 -2.01 -7.63 -0.74
CA THR A 37 -0.57 -7.44 -0.81
C THR A 37 -0.01 -8.04 -2.11
N GLY A 38 1.04 -7.43 -2.65
CA GLY A 38 1.74 -7.95 -3.81
C GLY A 38 3.13 -7.34 -3.98
N PHE A 39 4.02 -8.11 -4.59
CA PHE A 39 5.35 -7.66 -4.96
C PHE A 39 5.83 -8.34 -6.25
N ILE A 40 6.79 -7.71 -6.93
CA ILE A 40 7.48 -8.28 -8.10
C ILE A 40 8.95 -7.87 -8.10
N SER A 41 9.84 -8.81 -8.43
CA SER A 41 11.30 -8.60 -8.36
C SER A 41 12.02 -9.00 -9.63
N SER A 42 13.16 -8.34 -9.89
CA SER A 42 14.09 -8.69 -10.96
C SER A 42 14.73 -10.07 -10.78
N ILE A 43 14.63 -10.70 -9.61
CA ILE A 43 14.99 -12.11 -9.39
C ILE A 43 13.76 -12.91 -9.00
N GLN A 44 13.82 -14.23 -9.13
CA GLN A 44 12.74 -15.09 -8.63
C GLN A 44 12.84 -15.19 -7.10
N ILE A 45 11.68 -15.04 -6.44
CA ILE A 45 11.51 -15.02 -5.00
C ILE A 45 10.69 -16.23 -4.58
N ARG A 46 11.09 -16.86 -3.46
CA ARG A 46 10.39 -18.00 -2.86
C ARG A 46 9.03 -17.60 -2.28
N GLY A 47 8.05 -18.51 -2.34
CA GLY A 47 6.69 -18.29 -1.84
C GLY A 47 6.58 -18.03 -0.34
N ARG A 48 7.57 -18.43 0.47
CA ARG A 48 7.62 -18.04 1.90
C ARG A 48 7.59 -16.52 2.13
N HIS A 49 8.07 -15.71 1.18
CA HIS A 49 8.13 -14.25 1.36
C HIS A 49 6.77 -13.56 1.15
N ILE A 50 5.75 -14.25 0.64
CA ILE A 50 4.35 -13.76 0.62
C ILE A 50 3.57 -14.21 1.87
N TYR A 51 4.12 -15.10 2.70
CA TYR A 51 3.49 -15.58 3.94
C TYR A 51 3.37 -14.47 4.99
N GLU A 52 4.50 -13.93 5.44
CA GLU A 52 4.55 -12.92 6.50
C GLU A 52 3.69 -11.67 6.20
N PRO A 53 3.74 -11.04 5.01
CA PRO A 53 2.84 -9.94 4.71
C PRO A 53 1.37 -10.34 4.67
N SER A 54 1.04 -11.60 4.33
CA SER A 54 -0.34 -12.10 4.39
C SER A 54 -0.84 -12.22 5.84
N VAL A 55 0.02 -12.69 6.75
CA VAL A 55 -0.26 -12.74 8.20
C VAL A 55 -0.48 -11.33 8.75
N GLN A 56 0.32 -10.35 8.35
CA GLN A 56 0.12 -8.96 8.79
C GLN A 56 -1.20 -8.34 8.30
N MET A 57 -1.82 -8.91 7.26
CA MET A 57 -3.12 -8.51 6.72
C MET A 57 -4.29 -9.35 7.28
N HIS A 58 -4.03 -10.26 8.22
CA HIS A 58 -5.04 -11.16 8.81
C HIS A 58 -6.21 -10.39 9.45
N ASN A 59 -5.92 -9.26 10.12
CA ASN A 59 -6.91 -8.35 10.72
C ASN A 59 -7.80 -7.63 9.69
N ARG A 60 -7.48 -7.74 8.39
CA ARG A 60 -8.30 -7.26 7.27
C ARG A 60 -9.05 -8.39 6.56
N GLY A 61 -9.07 -9.58 7.15
CA GLY A 61 -9.82 -10.75 6.69
C GLY A 61 -10.62 -11.39 7.83
N ASN A 62 -11.48 -12.34 7.50
CA ASN A 62 -12.24 -13.10 8.50
C ASN A 62 -12.19 -14.62 8.28
N GLY A 63 -11.17 -15.08 7.54
CA GLY A 63 -10.93 -16.50 7.29
C GLY A 63 -11.92 -17.16 6.32
N LYS A 64 -12.83 -16.41 5.68
CA LYS A 64 -13.83 -16.96 4.75
C LYS A 64 -13.34 -17.10 3.31
N GLY A 65 -12.10 -16.71 3.00
CA GLY A 65 -11.55 -16.82 1.66
C GLY A 65 -10.17 -16.20 1.56
N GLY A 66 -9.19 -17.01 1.19
CA GLY A 66 -7.81 -16.62 1.04
C GLY A 66 -7.25 -17.20 -0.26
N GLY A 67 -6.35 -16.47 -0.90
CA GLY A 67 -5.73 -16.94 -2.13
C GLY A 67 -4.43 -16.23 -2.45
N ILE A 68 -3.62 -16.91 -3.25
CA ILE A 68 -2.33 -16.44 -3.75
C ILE A 68 -2.26 -16.68 -5.25
N ALA A 69 -1.68 -15.74 -5.97
CA ALA A 69 -1.23 -15.96 -7.34
C ALA A 69 0.25 -15.66 -7.49
N ALA A 70 0.87 -16.37 -8.44
CA ALA A 70 2.28 -16.23 -8.77
C ALA A 70 2.46 -16.08 -10.28
N VAL A 71 3.45 -15.28 -10.70
CA VAL A 71 3.77 -15.02 -12.11
C VAL A 71 5.28 -15.03 -12.34
N GLY A 72 5.71 -15.52 -13.51
CA GLY A 72 7.13 -15.71 -13.81
C GLY A 72 7.72 -16.85 -12.97
N LEU A 73 7.06 -18.00 -13.03
CA LEU A 73 7.32 -19.23 -12.29
C LEU A 73 8.68 -19.85 -12.66
N CYS A 74 9.17 -20.74 -11.81
CA CYS A 74 10.40 -21.48 -12.06
C CYS A 74 10.13 -22.81 -12.77
N ALA A 75 10.71 -23.00 -13.96
CA ALA A 75 10.51 -24.20 -14.77
C ALA A 75 11.01 -25.47 -14.06
N SER A 76 12.14 -25.40 -13.33
CA SER A 76 12.68 -26.53 -12.57
C SER A 76 11.76 -26.97 -11.44
N ASP A 77 11.16 -26.02 -10.71
CA ASP A 77 10.23 -26.32 -9.61
C ASP A 77 8.94 -27.00 -10.13
N LEU A 78 8.62 -26.75 -11.40
CA LEU A 78 7.49 -27.37 -12.11
C LEU A 78 7.88 -28.67 -12.84
N GLY A 79 9.17 -29.05 -12.84
CA GLY A 79 9.68 -30.23 -13.54
C GLY A 79 9.43 -30.19 -15.05
N VAL A 80 9.56 -29.01 -15.67
CA VAL A 80 9.46 -28.79 -17.12
C VAL A 80 10.63 -27.95 -17.63
N THR A 81 10.82 -27.86 -18.95
CA THR A 81 11.82 -26.95 -19.53
C THR A 81 11.29 -25.51 -19.56
N GLN A 82 12.18 -24.52 -19.65
CA GLN A 82 11.79 -23.12 -19.82
C GLN A 82 10.96 -22.91 -21.10
N GLU A 83 11.29 -23.63 -22.17
CA GLU A 83 10.52 -23.61 -23.43
C GLU A 83 9.09 -24.08 -23.22
N VAL A 84 8.86 -25.16 -22.45
CA VAL A 84 7.52 -25.65 -22.14
C VAL A 84 6.77 -24.62 -21.29
N LEU A 85 7.40 -24.06 -20.27
CA LEU A 85 6.78 -23.05 -19.41
C LEU A 85 6.37 -21.77 -20.17
N ASP A 86 7.17 -21.34 -21.14
CA ASP A 86 6.92 -20.14 -21.92
C ASP A 86 5.91 -20.37 -23.05
N SER A 87 5.85 -21.58 -23.62
CA SER A 87 5.00 -21.89 -24.77
C SER A 87 3.66 -22.54 -24.40
N HIS A 88 3.61 -23.41 -23.40
CA HIS A 88 2.41 -24.18 -23.06
C HIS A 88 1.50 -23.41 -22.10
N TYR A 89 0.20 -23.63 -22.24
CA TYR A 89 -0.76 -23.17 -21.24
C TYR A 89 -0.62 -24.02 -19.98
N LEU A 90 -0.66 -23.34 -18.85
CA LEU A 90 -0.85 -23.89 -17.52
C LEU A 90 -2.32 -23.72 -17.15
N ILE A 91 -3.11 -24.77 -17.33
CA ILE A 91 -4.51 -24.79 -16.88
C ILE A 91 -4.55 -25.46 -15.52
N GLN A 92 -5.13 -24.79 -14.53
CA GLN A 92 -5.35 -25.35 -13.19
C GLN A 92 -6.83 -25.59 -12.98
N ILE A 93 -7.21 -26.83 -12.67
CA ILE A 93 -8.59 -27.23 -12.38
C ILE A 93 -8.66 -27.66 -10.91
N ALA A 94 -9.55 -27.01 -10.17
CA ALA A 94 -9.89 -27.42 -8.81
C ALA A 94 -11.06 -28.41 -8.85
N TYR A 95 -10.85 -29.61 -8.33
CA TYR A 95 -11.87 -30.64 -8.17
C TYR A 95 -12.45 -30.58 -6.76
N ILE A 96 -13.68 -30.05 -6.67
CA ILE A 96 -14.47 -30.04 -5.43
C ILE A 96 -14.96 -31.46 -5.14
N ASP A 97 -15.40 -32.17 -6.19
CA ASP A 97 -15.57 -33.62 -6.18
C ASP A 97 -14.43 -34.28 -6.96
N PRO A 98 -13.42 -34.87 -6.29
CA PRO A 98 -12.32 -35.56 -6.96
C PRO A 98 -12.77 -36.68 -7.91
N LYS A 99 -13.96 -37.27 -7.71
CA LYS A 99 -14.49 -38.33 -8.57
C LYS A 99 -14.94 -37.82 -9.93
N SER A 100 -15.19 -36.51 -10.09
CA SER A 100 -15.59 -35.93 -11.36
C SER A 100 -14.43 -35.77 -12.35
N ARG A 101 -13.17 -36.01 -11.93
CA ARG A 101 -11.99 -35.76 -12.76
C ARG A 101 -12.03 -36.44 -14.14
N PRO A 102 -12.30 -37.76 -14.26
CA PRO A 102 -12.35 -38.39 -15.57
C PRO A 102 -13.40 -37.76 -16.49
N GLU A 103 -14.57 -37.40 -15.94
CA GLU A 103 -15.66 -36.74 -16.69
C GLU A 103 -15.22 -35.36 -17.21
N VAL A 104 -14.54 -34.58 -16.37
CA VAL A 104 -14.02 -33.24 -16.73
C VAL A 104 -12.92 -33.34 -17.78
N GLU A 105 -11.97 -34.26 -17.60
CA GLU A 105 -10.86 -34.47 -18.55
C GLU A 105 -11.39 -34.91 -19.93
N LEU A 106 -12.33 -35.85 -19.97
CA LEU A 106 -12.99 -36.31 -21.19
C LEU A 106 -13.80 -35.19 -21.86
N ALA A 107 -14.38 -34.27 -21.10
CA ALA A 107 -15.24 -33.23 -21.63
C ALA A 107 -14.50 -31.98 -22.15
N ASN A 108 -13.32 -31.66 -21.61
CA ASN A 108 -12.68 -30.36 -21.87
C ASN A 108 -11.15 -30.39 -21.99
N ILE A 109 -10.49 -31.53 -21.76
CA ILE A 109 -9.01 -31.60 -21.80
C ILE A 109 -8.54 -32.61 -22.85
N VAL A 110 -8.74 -33.90 -22.63
CA VAL A 110 -8.14 -35.00 -23.42
C VAL A 110 -8.47 -34.91 -24.92
N PRO A 111 -9.71 -34.61 -25.36
CA PRO A 111 -10.00 -34.55 -26.80
C PRO A 111 -9.47 -33.30 -27.52
N PHE A 112 -9.15 -32.24 -26.78
CA PHE A 112 -8.88 -30.92 -27.33
C PHE A 112 -7.42 -30.50 -27.24
N MET A 113 -6.65 -31.14 -26.33
CA MET A 113 -5.34 -30.67 -25.92
C MET A 113 -4.25 -31.72 -26.16
N ASP A 114 -3.11 -31.26 -26.67
CA ASP A 114 -1.85 -31.99 -26.61
C ASP A 114 -1.22 -31.74 -25.23
N ILE A 115 -1.35 -32.72 -24.33
CA ILE A 115 -0.89 -32.62 -22.94
C ILE A 115 0.58 -33.01 -22.86
N HIS A 116 1.44 -32.05 -22.50
CA HIS A 116 2.85 -32.32 -22.23
C HIS A 116 3.04 -32.95 -20.84
N LYS A 117 2.37 -32.40 -19.83
CA LYS A 117 2.46 -32.87 -18.44
C LYS A 117 1.15 -32.59 -17.70
N ALA A 118 0.67 -33.54 -16.92
CA ALA A 118 -0.46 -33.37 -16.01
C ALA A 118 -0.09 -33.93 -14.64
N GLU A 119 -0.31 -33.15 -13.59
CA GLU A 119 0.00 -33.58 -12.22
C GLU A 119 -0.92 -32.92 -11.18
N LYS A 120 -1.11 -33.62 -10.06
CA LYS A 120 -1.73 -33.05 -8.87
C LYS A 120 -0.74 -32.10 -8.19
N ILE A 121 -1.22 -30.94 -7.73
CA ILE A 121 -0.40 -30.03 -6.93
C ILE A 121 -0.15 -30.67 -5.56
N PRO A 122 1.10 -30.70 -5.06
CA PRO A 122 1.41 -31.22 -3.74
C PRO A 122 0.62 -30.51 -2.65
N THR A 123 0.22 -31.27 -1.63
CA THR A 123 -0.41 -30.72 -0.43
C THR A 123 0.16 -31.38 0.81
N ILE A 124 0.00 -30.74 1.96
CA ILE A 124 0.14 -31.43 3.25
C ILE A 124 -0.92 -32.54 3.39
N ASP A 125 -0.66 -33.51 4.27
CA ASP A 125 -1.53 -34.68 4.44
C ASP A 125 -2.87 -34.32 5.12
N ASP A 126 -2.82 -33.54 6.19
CA ASP A 126 -3.99 -33.10 6.94
C ASP A 126 -4.11 -31.57 6.98
N TYR A 127 -5.15 -31.05 6.33
CA TYR A 127 -5.44 -29.62 6.31
C TYR A 127 -5.71 -29.03 7.71
N ARG A 128 -6.10 -29.87 8.67
CA ARG A 128 -6.39 -29.45 10.05
C ARG A 128 -5.13 -29.09 10.83
N ASP A 129 -3.96 -29.56 10.39
CA ASP A 129 -2.67 -29.27 11.03
C ASP A 129 -2.31 -27.77 10.94
N ILE A 130 -2.90 -27.06 9.99
CA ILE A 130 -2.75 -25.61 9.81
C ILE A 130 -4.03 -24.84 10.17
N GLY A 131 -4.96 -25.46 10.91
CA GLY A 131 -6.15 -24.79 11.44
C GLY A 131 -7.26 -24.52 10.42
N LEU A 132 -7.27 -25.16 9.25
CA LEU A 132 -8.37 -25.05 8.30
C LEU A 132 -9.56 -25.93 8.73
N GLU A 133 -10.78 -25.38 8.67
CA GLU A 133 -12.01 -26.13 8.94
C GLU A 133 -12.53 -26.88 7.70
N VAL A 134 -12.28 -26.30 6.52
CA VAL A 134 -12.75 -26.80 5.23
C VAL A 134 -11.56 -27.34 4.44
N LYS A 135 -11.66 -28.60 4.00
CA LYS A 135 -10.63 -29.20 3.13
C LYS A 135 -10.54 -28.44 1.81
N PRO A 136 -9.37 -27.90 1.42
CA PRO A 136 -9.20 -27.32 0.10
C PRO A 136 -9.31 -28.38 -1.01
N PRO A 137 -9.77 -27.99 -2.22
CA PRO A 137 -10.00 -28.91 -3.33
C PRO A 137 -8.69 -29.52 -3.84
N ASP A 138 -8.81 -30.69 -4.46
CA ASP A 138 -7.69 -31.27 -5.19
C ASP A 138 -7.45 -30.46 -6.47
N VAL A 139 -6.29 -29.81 -6.58
CA VAL A 139 -5.95 -29.03 -7.77
C VAL A 139 -5.02 -29.84 -8.68
N TRP A 140 -5.40 -29.98 -9.94
CA TRP A 140 -4.54 -30.52 -10.98
C TRP A 140 -4.09 -29.43 -11.93
N ARG A 141 -2.83 -29.51 -12.35
CA ARG A 141 -2.25 -28.61 -13.35
C ARG A 141 -1.90 -29.38 -14.62
N TYR A 142 -2.22 -28.79 -15.76
CA TYR A 142 -2.01 -29.34 -17.09
C TYR A 142 -1.16 -28.36 -17.88
N PHE A 143 0.04 -28.79 -18.30
CA PHE A 143 0.85 -28.13 -19.31
C PHE A 143 0.41 -28.65 -20.67
N CYS A 144 -0.25 -27.82 -21.46
CA CYS A 144 -0.81 -28.26 -22.72
C CYS A 144 -0.82 -27.18 -23.81
N ARG A 145 -1.00 -27.64 -25.04
CA ARG A 145 -1.31 -26.83 -26.22
C ARG A 145 -2.63 -27.32 -26.80
N VAL A 146 -3.35 -26.47 -27.51
CA VAL A 146 -4.53 -26.95 -28.25
C VAL A 146 -4.03 -27.84 -29.38
N ASN A 147 -4.67 -29.00 -29.57
CA ASN A 147 -4.32 -29.89 -30.66
C ASN A 147 -4.42 -29.13 -31.99
N LYS A 148 -3.40 -29.24 -32.84
CA LYS A 148 -3.29 -28.44 -34.06
C LYS A 148 -4.51 -28.56 -34.97
N ASN A 149 -5.07 -29.77 -35.13
CA ASN A 149 -6.24 -29.99 -35.98
C ASN A 149 -7.49 -29.34 -35.39
N ILE A 150 -7.67 -29.45 -34.07
CA ILE A 150 -8.78 -28.82 -33.34
C ILE A 150 -8.68 -27.29 -33.43
N LEU A 151 -7.49 -26.73 -33.27
CA LEU A 151 -7.26 -25.30 -33.40
C LEU A 151 -7.54 -24.82 -34.83
N SER A 152 -7.10 -25.56 -35.86
CA SER A 152 -7.41 -25.23 -37.25
C SER A 152 -8.92 -25.25 -37.54
N ILE A 153 -9.65 -26.25 -37.03
CA ILE A 153 -11.12 -26.31 -37.14
C ILE A 153 -11.75 -25.10 -36.43
N PHE A 154 -11.31 -24.78 -35.20
CA PHE A 154 -11.82 -23.62 -34.46
C PHE A 154 -11.58 -22.30 -35.21
N ILE A 155 -10.41 -22.14 -35.83
CA ILE A 155 -10.08 -20.95 -36.62
C ILE A 155 -10.99 -20.87 -37.85
N GLU A 156 -11.21 -21.97 -38.58
CA GLU A 156 -12.10 -22.03 -39.74
C GLU A 156 -13.55 -21.72 -39.37
N ASP A 157 -14.10 -22.44 -38.39
CA ASP A 157 -15.50 -22.35 -37.96
C ASP A 157 -15.88 -20.94 -37.48
N ASN A 158 -14.91 -20.21 -36.91
CA ASN A 158 -15.11 -18.85 -36.41
C ASN A 158 -14.47 -17.79 -37.30
N LYS A 159 -13.93 -18.17 -38.47
CA LYS A 159 -13.32 -17.29 -39.47
C LYS A 159 -12.19 -16.41 -38.92
N LEU A 160 -11.33 -16.97 -38.07
CA LEU A 160 -10.25 -16.24 -37.39
C LEU A 160 -8.90 -16.27 -38.13
N HIS A 161 -8.89 -16.55 -39.44
CA HIS A 161 -7.65 -16.68 -40.24
C HIS A 161 -6.73 -15.45 -40.23
N GLU A 162 -7.31 -14.27 -40.03
CA GLU A 162 -6.60 -12.98 -39.98
C GLU A 162 -5.98 -12.69 -38.60
N MET A 163 -6.24 -13.54 -37.61
CA MET A 163 -5.73 -13.44 -36.24
C MET A 163 -4.42 -14.21 -36.11
N ASP A 164 -3.51 -13.70 -35.28
CA ASP A 164 -2.32 -14.46 -34.87
C ASP A 164 -2.74 -15.83 -34.28
N PRO A 165 -2.17 -16.96 -34.73
CA PRO A 165 -2.58 -18.28 -34.27
C PRO A 165 -2.48 -18.49 -32.77
N HIS A 166 -1.51 -17.85 -32.08
CA HIS A 166 -1.39 -17.95 -30.63
C HIS A 166 -2.51 -17.18 -29.92
N LYS A 167 -2.95 -16.04 -30.48
CA LYS A 167 -4.11 -15.32 -29.95
C LYS A 167 -5.42 -16.07 -30.22
N ALA A 168 -5.55 -16.73 -31.37
CA ALA A 168 -6.70 -17.60 -31.64
C ALA A 168 -6.74 -18.79 -30.67
N GLU A 169 -5.58 -19.34 -30.32
CA GLU A 169 -5.44 -20.36 -29.29
C GLU A 169 -5.80 -19.84 -27.90
N ASP A 170 -5.41 -18.61 -27.53
CA ASP A 170 -5.84 -17.97 -26.28
C ASP A 170 -7.37 -17.89 -26.21
N GLU A 171 -8.03 -17.49 -27.29
CA GLU A 171 -9.50 -17.47 -27.36
C GLU A 171 -10.10 -18.88 -27.21
N PHE A 172 -9.50 -19.90 -27.83
CA PHE A 172 -9.94 -21.29 -27.62
C PHE A 172 -9.81 -21.71 -26.16
N ILE A 173 -8.68 -21.45 -25.51
CA ILE A 173 -8.47 -21.80 -24.09
C ILE A 173 -9.46 -21.05 -23.19
N TYR A 174 -9.70 -19.77 -23.46
CA TYR A 174 -10.71 -18.98 -22.75
C TYR A 174 -12.09 -19.62 -22.85
N GLN A 175 -12.55 -19.88 -24.09
CA GLN A 175 -13.85 -20.49 -24.37
C GLN A 175 -13.99 -21.89 -23.78
N ASN A 176 -12.94 -22.71 -23.83
CA ASN A 176 -12.93 -24.02 -23.22
C ASN A 176 -13.04 -23.93 -21.68
N SER A 177 -12.40 -22.93 -21.07
CA SER A 177 -12.47 -22.70 -19.62
C SER A 177 -13.87 -22.26 -19.19
N VAL A 178 -14.50 -21.37 -19.96
CA VAL A 178 -15.90 -20.96 -19.76
C VAL A 178 -16.84 -22.16 -19.89
N SER A 179 -16.67 -22.97 -20.93
CA SER A 179 -17.45 -24.20 -21.16
C SER A 179 -17.35 -25.18 -19.97
N LEU A 180 -16.13 -25.43 -19.48
CA LEU A 180 -15.88 -26.28 -18.33
C LEU A 180 -16.61 -25.74 -17.09
N ASN A 181 -16.45 -24.46 -16.79
CA ASN A 181 -17.11 -23.83 -15.65
C ASN A 181 -18.64 -23.94 -15.77
N GLN A 182 -19.24 -23.61 -16.92
CA GLN A 182 -20.70 -23.70 -17.12
C GLN A 182 -21.25 -25.12 -16.96
N LYS A 183 -20.45 -26.14 -17.31
CA LYS A 183 -20.86 -27.54 -17.23
C LYS A 183 -20.69 -28.13 -15.83
N PHE A 184 -19.62 -27.79 -15.12
CA PHE A 184 -19.21 -28.46 -13.88
C PHE A 184 -19.29 -27.58 -12.62
N TYR A 185 -19.62 -26.31 -12.78
CA TYR A 185 -19.75 -25.35 -11.69
C TYR A 185 -21.04 -24.51 -11.83
N ALA A 186 -21.88 -24.56 -10.81
CA ALA A 186 -23.00 -23.63 -10.65
C ALA A 186 -22.92 -22.95 -9.28
N SER A 187 -22.82 -21.62 -9.24
CA SER A 187 -22.73 -20.86 -7.99
C SER A 187 -23.89 -21.17 -7.03
N LEU A 188 -25.12 -21.25 -7.56
CA LEU A 188 -26.32 -21.61 -6.78
C LEU A 188 -26.73 -23.09 -6.90
N GLY A 189 -25.92 -23.92 -7.56
CA GLY A 189 -26.24 -25.32 -7.85
C GLY A 189 -25.14 -26.30 -7.46
N GLU A 190 -25.09 -27.41 -8.19
CA GLU A 190 -24.07 -28.46 -8.03
C GLU A 190 -22.68 -27.96 -8.42
N LYS A 191 -21.67 -28.34 -7.64
CA LYS A 191 -20.28 -27.88 -7.78
C LYS A 191 -19.36 -29.09 -7.80
N LYS A 192 -18.86 -29.45 -8.98
CA LYS A 192 -17.97 -30.60 -9.18
C LYS A 192 -16.52 -30.16 -9.40
N ALA A 193 -16.31 -29.24 -10.33
CA ALA A 193 -14.98 -28.71 -10.64
C ALA A 193 -15.07 -27.32 -11.27
N PHE A 194 -14.00 -26.54 -11.15
CA PHE A 194 -13.89 -25.25 -11.82
C PHE A 194 -12.43 -24.94 -12.21
N VAL A 195 -12.26 -24.09 -13.22
CA VAL A 195 -10.96 -23.57 -13.62
C VAL A 195 -10.48 -22.56 -12.58
N MET A 196 -9.40 -22.89 -11.88
CA MET A 196 -8.76 -22.04 -10.89
C MET A 196 -7.96 -20.91 -11.55
N SER A 197 -7.20 -21.24 -12.59
CA SER A 197 -6.52 -20.28 -13.46
C SER A 197 -6.27 -20.87 -14.84
N HIS A 198 -6.09 -19.98 -15.82
CA HIS A 198 -5.66 -20.32 -17.16
C HIS A 198 -4.68 -19.29 -17.72
N GLY A 199 -3.70 -19.74 -18.49
CA GLY A 199 -2.73 -18.84 -19.10
C GLY A 199 -1.37 -19.50 -19.25
N ARG A 200 -0.33 -18.71 -19.43
CA ARG A 200 1.06 -19.19 -19.51
C ARG A 200 1.83 -18.56 -18.36
N ASN A 201 2.68 -19.34 -17.70
CA ASN A 201 3.60 -18.82 -16.68
C ASN A 201 2.94 -18.00 -15.55
N VAL A 202 1.70 -18.35 -15.19
CA VAL A 202 0.90 -17.77 -14.11
C VAL A 202 0.07 -18.86 -13.44
N MET A 203 -0.10 -18.81 -12.12
CA MET A 203 -0.90 -19.77 -11.36
C MET A 203 -1.69 -19.09 -10.24
N ILE A 204 -2.83 -19.67 -9.85
CA ILE A 204 -3.67 -19.21 -8.74
C ILE A 204 -4.00 -20.39 -7.83
N LEU A 205 -3.91 -20.19 -6.52
CA LEU A 205 -4.36 -21.16 -5.51
C LEU A 205 -5.21 -20.47 -4.46
N LYS A 206 -6.21 -21.20 -3.96
CA LYS A 206 -7.25 -20.66 -3.08
C LYS A 206 -7.64 -21.66 -2.00
N VAL A 207 -8.07 -21.13 -0.86
CA VAL A 207 -8.59 -21.87 0.29
C VAL A 207 -9.79 -21.14 0.90
N VAL A 208 -10.64 -21.87 1.63
CA VAL A 208 -11.57 -21.27 2.59
C VAL A 208 -10.81 -21.14 3.90
N GLY A 209 -10.15 -19.99 4.07
CA GLY A 209 -9.21 -19.72 5.15
C GLY A 209 -8.55 -18.37 4.90
N TYR A 210 -7.38 -18.17 5.50
CA TYR A 210 -6.53 -17.01 5.23
C TYR A 210 -5.52 -17.29 4.11
N ALA A 211 -4.98 -16.24 3.50
CA ALA A 211 -4.05 -16.36 2.36
C ALA A 211 -2.76 -17.10 2.74
N GLU A 212 -2.24 -16.92 3.95
CA GLU A 212 -1.05 -17.61 4.46
C GLU A 212 -1.21 -19.14 4.46
N HIS A 213 -2.42 -19.65 4.71
CA HIS A 213 -2.70 -21.09 4.65
C HIS A 213 -2.53 -21.67 3.23
N VAL A 214 -2.60 -20.84 2.18
CA VAL A 214 -2.35 -21.31 0.80
C VAL A 214 -0.89 -21.71 0.64
N THR A 215 0.04 -20.93 1.19
CA THR A 215 1.47 -21.27 1.11
C THR A 215 1.78 -22.58 1.82
N GLN A 216 1.17 -22.78 3.00
CA GLN A 216 1.39 -23.97 3.82
C GLN A 216 0.69 -25.19 3.23
N TYR A 217 -0.59 -25.08 2.88
CA TYR A 217 -1.37 -26.21 2.39
C TYR A 217 -0.83 -26.76 1.06
N TYR A 218 -0.45 -25.89 0.13
CA TYR A 218 0.05 -26.27 -1.20
C TYR A 218 1.58 -26.29 -1.30
N CYS A 219 2.29 -26.31 -0.17
CA CYS A 219 3.74 -26.46 -0.07
C CYS A 219 4.54 -25.48 -0.96
N LEU A 220 4.20 -24.18 -0.89
CA LEU A 220 4.78 -23.14 -1.74
C LEU A 220 6.02 -22.47 -1.14
N GLU A 221 6.48 -22.88 0.05
CA GLU A 221 7.54 -22.20 0.80
C GLU A 221 8.81 -22.00 -0.01
N ASP A 222 9.20 -23.00 -0.80
CA ASP A 222 10.39 -22.97 -1.65
C ASP A 222 10.10 -22.76 -3.15
N PHE A 223 8.82 -22.73 -3.53
CA PHE A 223 8.41 -22.49 -4.92
C PHE A 223 8.77 -21.07 -5.33
N LYS A 224 9.43 -20.89 -6.47
CA LYS A 224 9.94 -19.58 -6.91
C LYS A 224 9.11 -18.95 -8.03
N ALA A 225 8.89 -17.65 -7.92
CA ALA A 225 8.30 -16.83 -8.97
C ALA A 225 8.83 -15.39 -8.93
N HIS A 226 8.75 -14.65 -10.03
CA HIS A 226 9.12 -13.23 -10.07
C HIS A 226 8.13 -12.33 -9.33
N GLY A 227 6.83 -12.62 -9.43
CA GLY A 227 5.79 -11.83 -8.80
C GLY A 227 4.80 -12.67 -8.01
N TRP A 228 4.31 -12.10 -6.91
CA TRP A 228 3.37 -12.72 -5.98
C TRP A 228 2.28 -11.71 -5.60
N ILE A 229 1.04 -12.15 -5.53
CA ILE A 229 -0.08 -11.38 -4.96
C ILE A 229 -0.88 -12.27 -4.03
N ALA A 230 -1.41 -11.70 -2.95
CA ALA A 230 -2.24 -12.38 -1.98
C ALA A 230 -3.45 -11.53 -1.57
N HIS A 231 -4.51 -12.21 -1.15
CA HIS A 231 -5.76 -11.57 -0.76
C HIS A 231 -6.43 -12.27 0.43
N GLN A 232 -6.80 -11.48 1.44
CA GLN A 232 -7.62 -11.84 2.59
C GLN A 232 -9.04 -11.30 2.37
N ARG A 233 -10.04 -12.19 2.25
CA ARG A 233 -11.44 -11.78 2.04
C ARG A 233 -12.16 -11.51 3.36
N TYR A 234 -13.01 -10.48 3.36
CA TYR A 234 -13.93 -10.16 4.45
C TYR A 234 -15.36 -10.00 3.92
N PRO A 235 -16.15 -11.08 3.73
CA PRO A 235 -17.54 -10.95 3.33
C PRO A 235 -18.44 -10.71 4.55
N THR A 236 -19.33 -9.72 4.45
CA THR A 236 -20.30 -9.34 5.50
C THR A 236 -21.50 -10.26 5.59
N ARG A 237 -21.84 -11.00 4.51
CA ARG A 237 -22.88 -12.05 4.52
C ARG A 237 -22.44 -13.30 3.77
N GLY A 238 -22.95 -14.45 4.23
CA GLY A 238 -22.66 -15.76 3.64
C GLY A 238 -21.50 -16.50 4.33
N ARG A 239 -21.68 -17.81 4.46
CA ARG A 239 -20.60 -18.76 4.75
C ARG A 239 -20.08 -19.23 3.39
N LEU A 240 -18.82 -18.95 3.07
CA LEU A 240 -18.17 -19.64 1.96
C LEU A 240 -17.86 -21.05 2.43
N TRP A 241 -18.38 -22.05 1.73
CA TRP A 241 -18.14 -23.46 2.01
C TRP A 241 -17.20 -24.11 0.99
N HIS A 242 -16.76 -23.36 -0.02
CA HIS A 242 -15.81 -23.78 -1.04
C HIS A 242 -15.02 -22.56 -1.56
N PRO A 243 -13.79 -22.75 -2.10
CA PRO A 243 -12.90 -21.64 -2.43
C PRO A 243 -13.21 -20.96 -3.78
N GLY A 244 -14.27 -21.35 -4.48
CA GLY A 244 -14.60 -20.81 -5.80
C GLY A 244 -14.81 -19.29 -5.79
N GLY A 245 -15.46 -18.78 -4.73
CA GLY A 245 -15.65 -17.35 -4.51
C GLY A 245 -14.52 -16.65 -3.75
N ALA A 246 -13.40 -17.33 -3.47
CA ALA A 246 -12.21 -16.67 -2.92
C ALA A 246 -11.41 -16.00 -4.04
N HIS A 247 -10.68 -14.95 -3.72
CA HIS A 247 -9.82 -14.22 -4.67
C HIS A 247 -8.38 -14.75 -4.54
N PRO A 248 -7.50 -14.62 -5.54
CA PRO A 248 -7.59 -13.87 -6.81
C PRO A 248 -8.53 -14.46 -7.87
N PHE A 249 -8.91 -13.70 -8.91
CA PHE A 249 -9.57 -14.26 -10.12
C PHE A 249 -8.68 -14.18 -11.35
N SER A 250 -8.88 -15.11 -12.30
CA SER A 250 -8.07 -15.24 -13.53
C SER A 250 -8.74 -14.55 -14.71
N GLY A 251 -7.99 -13.70 -15.40
CA GLY A 251 -8.16 -13.43 -16.83
C GLY A 251 -7.20 -14.31 -17.62
N MET A 252 -7.13 -14.15 -18.95
CA MET A 252 -6.13 -14.87 -19.74
C MET A 252 -4.73 -14.31 -19.44
N HIS A 253 -3.85 -15.14 -18.87
CA HIS A 253 -2.47 -14.77 -18.49
C HIS A 253 -2.34 -13.79 -17.32
N GLU A 254 -3.41 -13.54 -16.57
CA GLU A 254 -3.40 -12.57 -15.46
C GLU A 254 -4.25 -13.02 -14.28
N ALA A 255 -3.86 -12.56 -13.10
CA ALA A 255 -4.57 -12.75 -11.84
C ALA A 255 -4.82 -11.39 -11.18
N LEU A 256 -6.05 -11.15 -10.72
CA LEU A 256 -6.47 -9.89 -10.11
C LEU A 256 -6.99 -10.13 -8.70
N VAL A 257 -6.54 -9.31 -7.77
CA VAL A 257 -7.13 -9.15 -6.43
C VAL A 257 -7.72 -7.75 -6.28
N HIS A 258 -8.78 -7.67 -5.49
CA HIS A 258 -9.58 -6.47 -5.30
C HIS A 258 -9.80 -6.26 -3.80
N ASN A 259 -9.44 -5.08 -3.30
CA ASN A 259 -9.90 -4.61 -2.00
C ASN A 259 -11.02 -3.61 -2.24
N GLY A 260 -12.28 -4.00 -2.02
CA GLY A 260 -13.39 -3.14 -2.35
C GLY A 260 -14.76 -3.79 -2.44
N ASP A 261 -15.74 -2.97 -2.79
CA ASP A 261 -17.10 -3.38 -3.18
C ASP A 261 -17.60 -2.44 -4.29
N PHE A 262 -18.16 -3.00 -5.36
CA PHE A 262 -18.67 -2.21 -6.47
C PHE A 262 -20.10 -1.75 -6.20
N ALA A 263 -20.32 -0.44 -6.27
CA ALA A 263 -21.66 0.15 -6.26
C ALA A 263 -22.45 -0.17 -7.54
N ASN A 264 -21.77 -0.47 -8.65
CA ASN A 264 -22.35 -0.65 -9.98
C ASN A 264 -22.15 -2.07 -10.57
N TYR A 265 -21.99 -3.10 -9.73
CA TYR A 265 -21.78 -4.50 -10.16
C TYR A 265 -22.74 -4.98 -11.27
N HIS A 266 -24.03 -4.66 -11.15
CA HIS A 266 -25.04 -5.05 -12.13
C HIS A 266 -24.80 -4.40 -13.49
N SER A 267 -24.50 -3.10 -13.53
CA SER A 267 -24.18 -2.39 -14.77
C SER A 267 -22.95 -2.97 -15.46
N VAL A 268 -21.92 -3.30 -14.68
CA VAL A 268 -20.71 -3.97 -15.19
C VAL A 268 -21.03 -5.35 -15.78
N SER A 269 -21.85 -6.13 -15.08
CA SER A 269 -22.26 -7.46 -15.54
C SER A 269 -23.08 -7.39 -16.83
N GLU A 270 -24.05 -6.47 -16.92
CA GLU A 270 -24.84 -6.26 -18.14
C GLU A 270 -23.97 -5.78 -19.31
N TYR A 271 -22.98 -4.93 -19.05
CA TYR A 271 -22.02 -4.52 -20.07
C TYR A 271 -21.24 -5.74 -20.61
N LEU A 272 -20.69 -6.59 -19.74
CA LEU A 272 -20.02 -7.84 -20.15
C LEU A 272 -20.95 -8.77 -20.94
N ASN A 273 -22.23 -8.87 -20.56
CA ASN A 273 -23.23 -9.67 -21.26
C ASN A 273 -23.43 -9.24 -22.71
N GLN A 274 -23.34 -7.93 -23.00
CA GLN A 274 -23.42 -7.39 -24.38
C GLN A 274 -22.27 -7.90 -25.26
N TYR A 275 -21.17 -8.33 -24.65
CA TYR A 275 -20.00 -8.92 -25.32
C TYR A 275 -19.94 -10.45 -25.18
N ASN A 276 -21.06 -11.09 -24.82
CA ASN A 276 -21.18 -12.55 -24.62
C ASN A 276 -20.19 -13.09 -23.57
N ILE A 277 -19.92 -12.30 -22.52
CA ILE A 277 -19.12 -12.68 -21.36
C ILE A 277 -20.05 -12.76 -20.15
N TYR A 278 -20.13 -13.93 -19.52
CA TYR A 278 -21.11 -14.21 -18.46
C TYR A 278 -20.41 -14.58 -17.15
N PRO A 279 -20.36 -13.67 -16.17
CA PRO A 279 -19.78 -13.94 -14.85
C PRO A 279 -20.47 -15.13 -14.18
N GLN A 280 -19.68 -16.02 -13.57
CA GLN A 280 -20.15 -17.27 -12.97
C GLN A 280 -20.08 -17.28 -11.44
N PHE A 281 -19.04 -16.66 -10.86
CA PHE A 281 -18.74 -16.69 -9.43
C PHE A 281 -19.39 -15.55 -8.64
N LEU A 282 -20.00 -14.57 -9.32
CA LEU A 282 -20.82 -13.51 -8.75
C LEU A 282 -20.05 -12.59 -7.79
N THR A 283 -18.83 -12.23 -8.17
CA THR A 283 -17.96 -11.33 -7.37
C THR A 283 -17.49 -10.15 -8.20
N ASP A 284 -17.21 -9.03 -7.53
CA ASP A 284 -16.67 -7.84 -8.19
C ASP A 284 -15.31 -8.11 -8.84
N THR A 285 -14.51 -8.95 -8.19
CA THR A 285 -13.18 -9.30 -8.67
C THR A 285 -13.22 -10.10 -9.96
N GLU A 286 -14.20 -10.99 -10.12
CA GLU A 286 -14.43 -11.71 -11.37
C GLU A 286 -14.80 -10.74 -12.48
N VAL A 287 -15.79 -9.88 -12.28
CA VAL A 287 -16.20 -8.94 -13.35
C VAL A 287 -15.09 -7.94 -13.68
N SER A 288 -14.26 -7.56 -12.71
CA SER A 288 -13.08 -6.71 -12.91
C SER A 288 -12.06 -7.36 -13.83
N VAL A 289 -11.70 -8.62 -13.57
CA VAL A 289 -10.69 -9.29 -14.40
C VAL A 289 -11.22 -9.63 -15.79
N LEU A 290 -12.53 -9.87 -15.91
CA LEU A 290 -13.18 -10.05 -17.21
C LEU A 290 -13.24 -8.76 -18.03
N LEU A 291 -13.47 -7.59 -17.40
CA LEU A 291 -13.33 -6.29 -18.06
C LEU A 291 -11.88 -6.05 -18.53
N LEU A 292 -10.91 -6.36 -17.67
CA LEU A 292 -9.49 -6.23 -17.99
C LEU A 292 -9.10 -7.08 -19.21
N ASP A 293 -9.52 -8.36 -19.23
CA ASP A 293 -9.30 -9.27 -20.35
C ASP A 293 -10.03 -8.82 -21.63
N LEU A 294 -11.27 -8.33 -21.52
CA LEU A 294 -12.03 -7.75 -22.64
C LEU A 294 -11.26 -6.58 -23.26
N TYR A 295 -10.86 -5.60 -22.46
CA TYR A 295 -10.15 -4.42 -22.95
C TYR A 295 -8.76 -4.75 -23.48
N SER A 296 -8.02 -5.64 -22.81
CA SER A 296 -6.66 -5.97 -23.21
C SER A 296 -6.61 -6.90 -24.42
N ARG A 297 -7.32 -8.02 -24.38
CA ARG A 297 -7.15 -9.12 -25.33
C ARG A 297 -8.13 -9.02 -26.50
N THR A 298 -9.37 -8.61 -26.23
CA THR A 298 -10.41 -8.53 -27.26
C THR A 298 -10.34 -7.18 -27.98
N PHE A 299 -10.34 -6.06 -27.26
CA PHE A 299 -10.25 -4.72 -27.89
C PHE A 299 -8.83 -4.29 -28.23
N GLY A 300 -7.81 -4.91 -27.62
CA GLY A 300 -6.41 -4.60 -27.92
C GLY A 300 -5.96 -3.23 -27.44
N TYR A 301 -6.61 -2.68 -26.42
CA TYR A 301 -6.25 -1.36 -25.89
C TYR A 301 -4.84 -1.37 -25.26
N PRO A 302 -4.06 -0.28 -25.42
CA PRO A 302 -2.85 -0.09 -24.63
C PRO A 302 -3.21 0.08 -23.15
N MET A 303 -2.27 -0.27 -22.27
CA MET A 303 -2.48 -0.25 -20.81
C MET A 303 -3.00 1.09 -20.29
N GLU A 304 -2.53 2.21 -20.84
CA GLU A 304 -3.04 3.55 -20.50
C GLU A 304 -4.57 3.65 -20.68
N TYR A 305 -5.09 3.13 -21.79
CA TYR A 305 -6.51 3.25 -22.15
C TYR A 305 -7.36 2.22 -21.42
N ILE A 306 -6.80 1.06 -21.09
CA ILE A 306 -7.42 0.10 -20.17
C ILE A 306 -7.61 0.76 -18.81
N ILE A 307 -6.55 1.39 -18.27
CA ILE A 307 -6.63 2.10 -16.98
C ILE A 307 -7.62 3.25 -17.06
N GLU A 308 -7.67 4.00 -18.18
CA GLU A 308 -8.67 5.05 -18.37
C GLU A 308 -10.11 4.52 -18.44
N ALA A 309 -10.33 3.35 -19.03
CA ALA A 309 -11.66 2.73 -19.06
C ALA A 309 -12.10 2.21 -17.68
N LEU A 310 -11.15 1.80 -16.81
CA LEU A 310 -11.44 1.31 -15.47
C LEU A 310 -11.53 2.45 -14.42
N ALA A 311 -10.55 3.35 -14.43
CA ALA A 311 -10.44 4.51 -13.54
C ALA A 311 -10.38 5.80 -14.39
N PRO A 312 -11.53 6.33 -14.81
CA PRO A 312 -11.59 7.49 -15.70
C PRO A 312 -10.99 8.73 -15.06
N THR A 313 -10.36 9.56 -15.89
CA THR A 313 -9.81 10.87 -15.49
C THR A 313 -10.94 11.89 -15.60
N THR A 314 -11.33 12.54 -14.50
CA THR A 314 -12.52 13.40 -14.44
C THR A 314 -12.19 14.86 -14.11
N GLU A 315 -13.15 15.75 -14.36
CA GLU A 315 -13.15 17.15 -13.88
C GLU A 315 -11.84 17.91 -14.20
N ASN A 316 -11.31 18.64 -13.21
CA ASN A 316 -10.08 19.43 -13.33
C ASN A 316 -8.88 18.62 -13.80
N ASP A 317 -8.76 17.33 -13.45
CA ASP A 317 -7.69 16.50 -13.97
C ASP A 317 -7.82 16.26 -15.48
N PHE A 318 -9.04 16.05 -15.95
CA PHE A 318 -9.30 15.89 -17.37
C PHE A 318 -8.90 17.15 -18.16
N ASP A 319 -9.24 18.33 -17.67
CA ASP A 319 -8.92 19.60 -18.33
C ASP A 319 -7.42 19.91 -18.36
N ARG A 320 -6.66 19.36 -17.40
CA ARG A 320 -5.19 19.48 -17.34
C ARG A 320 -4.45 18.54 -18.29
N LEU A 321 -5.13 17.56 -18.89
CA LEU A 321 -4.52 16.66 -19.86
C LEU A 321 -4.24 17.40 -21.18
N PRO A 322 -3.20 16.98 -21.94
CA PRO A 322 -3.00 17.44 -23.31
C PRO A 322 -4.24 17.21 -24.19
N PHE A 323 -4.52 18.13 -25.12
CA PHE A 323 -5.71 18.09 -25.98
C PHE A 323 -5.93 16.74 -26.69
N GLU A 324 -4.87 16.13 -27.22
CA GLU A 324 -4.95 14.82 -27.87
C GLU A 324 -5.41 13.72 -26.90
N LYS A 325 -4.95 13.73 -25.64
CA LYS A 325 -5.43 12.79 -24.61
C LYS A 325 -6.89 13.05 -24.27
N GLN A 326 -7.29 14.31 -24.09
CA GLN A 326 -8.70 14.65 -23.86
C GLN A 326 -9.59 14.12 -24.99
N ARG A 327 -9.19 14.30 -26.26
CA ARG A 327 -9.96 13.80 -27.40
C ARG A 327 -10.14 12.28 -27.33
N ILE A 328 -9.07 11.54 -27.08
CA ILE A 328 -9.11 10.06 -27.00
C ILE A 328 -9.92 9.61 -25.78
N TYR A 329 -9.69 10.22 -24.62
CA TYR A 329 -10.36 9.84 -23.37
C TYR A 329 -11.86 10.12 -23.44
N ARG A 330 -12.32 11.18 -24.12
CA ARG A 330 -13.77 11.37 -24.39
C ARG A 330 -14.38 10.18 -25.10
N TYR A 331 -13.70 9.60 -26.10
CA TYR A 331 -14.20 8.40 -26.77
C TYR A 331 -14.24 7.21 -25.81
N ILE A 332 -13.15 6.95 -25.09
CA ILE A 332 -13.08 5.84 -24.11
C ILE A 332 -14.19 5.99 -23.06
N GLN A 333 -14.28 7.14 -22.40
CA GLN A 333 -15.29 7.40 -21.37
C GLN A 333 -16.71 7.31 -21.93
N SER A 334 -16.97 7.84 -23.13
CA SER A 334 -18.31 7.76 -23.74
C SER A 334 -18.78 6.32 -23.97
N GLN A 335 -17.86 5.38 -24.17
CA GLN A 335 -18.18 3.97 -24.40
C GLN A 335 -18.23 3.18 -23.09
N HIS A 336 -17.35 3.50 -22.13
CA HIS A 336 -17.06 2.62 -21.01
C HIS A 336 -17.48 3.16 -19.64
N VAL A 337 -17.81 4.45 -19.50
CA VAL A 337 -18.08 5.06 -18.18
C VAL A 337 -19.19 4.36 -17.38
N SER A 338 -20.21 3.82 -18.06
CA SER A 338 -21.31 3.10 -17.43
C SER A 338 -20.90 1.77 -16.78
N CYS A 339 -19.76 1.22 -17.19
CA CYS A 339 -19.17 -0.02 -16.67
C CYS A 339 -17.78 0.17 -16.05
N SER A 340 -17.29 1.41 -15.95
CA SER A 340 -16.12 1.72 -15.13
C SER A 340 -16.45 1.36 -13.68
N PRO A 341 -15.63 0.58 -12.98
CA PRO A 341 -15.81 0.29 -11.56
C PRO A 341 -16.11 1.54 -10.72
N ASP A 342 -17.23 1.52 -9.99
CA ASP A 342 -17.66 2.58 -9.09
C ASP A 342 -17.85 2.08 -7.66
N GLY A 343 -17.81 2.98 -6.69
CA GLY A 343 -17.71 2.64 -5.27
C GLY A 343 -16.26 2.39 -4.84
N PRO A 344 -16.05 1.86 -3.63
CA PRO A 344 -14.73 1.79 -3.05
C PRO A 344 -13.93 0.58 -3.55
N TRP A 345 -12.88 0.78 -4.35
CA TRP A 345 -12.06 -0.32 -4.88
C TRP A 345 -10.56 -0.02 -5.04
N PHE A 346 -9.75 -1.07 -4.96
CA PHE A 346 -8.33 -1.04 -5.30
C PHE A 346 -7.92 -2.37 -5.93
N PHE A 347 -7.24 -2.33 -7.08
CA PHE A 347 -6.77 -3.54 -7.76
C PHE A 347 -5.26 -3.73 -7.63
N ILE A 348 -4.86 -4.98 -7.40
CA ILE A 348 -3.50 -5.45 -7.66
C ILE A 348 -3.59 -6.59 -8.68
N ILE A 349 -2.87 -6.46 -9.79
CA ILE A 349 -2.89 -7.41 -10.90
C ILE A 349 -1.48 -7.97 -11.10
N ALA A 350 -1.36 -9.30 -11.09
CA ALA A 350 -0.17 -10.01 -11.54
C ALA A 350 -0.41 -10.53 -12.96
N ARG A 351 0.41 -10.11 -13.92
CA ARG A 351 0.21 -10.41 -15.35
C ARG A 351 1.47 -10.96 -16.00
N ASN A 352 1.32 -11.99 -16.82
CA ASN A 352 2.30 -12.36 -17.82
C ASN A 352 1.85 -11.82 -19.18
N ASP A 353 2.66 -11.00 -19.83
CA ASP A 353 2.48 -10.63 -21.24
C ASP A 353 3.40 -11.53 -22.09
N PRO A 354 2.90 -12.67 -22.60
CA PRO A 354 3.74 -13.61 -23.35
C PRO A 354 4.23 -13.02 -24.68
N TYR A 355 3.54 -12.01 -25.21
CA TYR A 355 3.86 -11.37 -26.48
C TYR A 355 4.98 -10.34 -26.32
N LYS A 356 5.05 -9.68 -25.16
CA LYS A 356 6.16 -8.77 -24.81
C LYS A 356 7.24 -9.42 -23.95
N LYS A 357 7.06 -10.69 -23.57
CA LYS A 357 7.95 -11.46 -22.68
C LYS A 357 8.24 -10.72 -21.37
N ALA A 358 7.18 -10.19 -20.76
CA ALA A 358 7.27 -9.35 -19.59
C ALA A 358 6.30 -9.81 -18.50
N PHE A 359 6.75 -9.75 -17.25
CA PHE A 359 5.92 -9.96 -16.07
C PHE A 359 5.58 -8.61 -15.45
N GLN A 360 4.36 -8.44 -14.98
CA GLN A 360 3.90 -7.16 -14.46
C GLN A 360 3.17 -7.33 -13.13
N LEU A 361 3.40 -6.36 -12.25
CA LEU A 361 2.55 -6.06 -11.11
C LEU A 361 1.94 -4.67 -11.34
N ILE A 362 0.63 -4.58 -11.32
CA ILE A 362 -0.10 -3.34 -11.64
C ILE A 362 -0.98 -3.00 -10.45
N GLY A 363 -0.83 -1.79 -9.90
CA GLY A 363 -1.77 -1.24 -8.92
C GLY A 363 -2.62 -0.15 -9.57
N ILE A 364 -3.94 -0.25 -9.43
CA ILE A 364 -4.92 0.74 -9.95
C ILE A 364 -5.81 1.19 -8.80
N THR A 365 -5.85 2.50 -8.56
CA THR A 365 -6.64 3.13 -7.49
C THR A 365 -7.95 3.69 -8.03
N ASP A 366 -9.05 3.54 -7.28
CA ASP A 366 -10.32 4.18 -7.59
C ASP A 366 -10.20 5.72 -7.62
N THR A 367 -11.08 6.35 -8.39
CA THR A 367 -11.09 7.81 -8.62
C THR A 367 -11.41 8.62 -7.36
N SER A 368 -12.09 8.02 -6.38
CA SER A 368 -12.48 8.68 -5.13
C SER A 368 -11.56 8.36 -3.95
N MET A 369 -10.51 7.57 -4.19
CA MET A 369 -9.55 7.10 -3.19
C MET A 369 -10.19 6.49 -1.94
N LEU A 370 -11.22 5.66 -2.10
CA LEU A 370 -11.99 5.15 -0.97
C LEU A 370 -11.33 3.93 -0.29
N ARG A 371 -10.25 3.40 -0.85
CA ARG A 371 -9.49 2.28 -0.27
C ARG A 371 -8.04 2.66 -0.02
N PRO A 372 -7.46 2.20 1.10
CA PRO A 372 -6.05 2.44 1.37
C PRO A 372 -5.18 1.58 0.49
N GLN A 373 -4.06 2.17 0.11
CA GLN A 373 -3.02 1.54 -0.68
C GLN A 373 -1.71 2.28 -0.46
N VAL A 374 -0.62 1.53 -0.47
CA VAL A 374 0.74 2.03 -0.39
C VAL A 374 1.56 1.34 -1.47
N PHE A 375 2.25 2.13 -2.27
CA PHE A 375 3.26 1.64 -3.22
C PHE A 375 4.65 1.82 -2.62
N ALA A 376 5.57 0.91 -2.97
CA ALA A 376 6.97 1.04 -2.64
C ALA A 376 7.90 0.54 -3.75
N LEU A 377 9.11 1.08 -3.75
CA LEU A 377 10.17 0.72 -4.70
C LEU A 377 11.50 0.63 -3.95
N GLN A 378 12.29 -0.38 -4.29
CA GLN A 378 13.71 -0.48 -3.95
C GLN A 378 14.52 -0.77 -5.20
N GLU A 379 15.62 -0.04 -5.40
CA GLU A 379 16.51 -0.20 -6.55
C GLU A 379 17.98 -0.27 -6.13
N GLY A 380 18.68 -1.27 -6.65
CA GLY A 380 20.10 -1.47 -6.47
C GLY A 380 20.60 -2.65 -7.30
N GLU A 381 21.34 -3.56 -6.67
CA GLU A 381 21.76 -4.82 -7.31
C GLU A 381 20.56 -5.71 -7.66
N VAL A 382 19.54 -5.70 -6.80
CA VAL A 382 18.24 -6.32 -7.01
C VAL A 382 17.19 -5.21 -6.93
N GLN A 383 16.13 -5.35 -7.73
CA GLN A 383 15.02 -4.40 -7.78
C GLN A 383 13.74 -5.12 -7.35
N ILE A 384 12.91 -4.43 -6.58
CA ILE A 384 11.59 -4.93 -6.17
C ILE A 384 10.59 -3.78 -6.10
N GLY A 385 9.42 -4.02 -6.70
CA GLY A 385 8.25 -3.17 -6.58
C GLY A 385 7.23 -3.84 -5.68
N LEU A 386 6.62 -3.08 -4.76
CA LEU A 386 5.61 -3.59 -3.83
C LEU A 386 4.37 -2.71 -3.87
N VAL A 387 3.22 -3.34 -3.64
CA VAL A 387 1.94 -2.67 -3.51
C VAL A 387 1.09 -3.41 -2.49
N CYS A 388 0.64 -2.72 -1.45
CA CYS A 388 -0.10 -3.32 -0.34
C CYS A 388 -1.22 -2.39 0.12
N SER A 389 -2.17 -2.92 0.89
CA SER A 389 -3.20 -2.09 1.54
C SER A 389 -2.61 -1.17 2.60
N GLU A 390 -1.63 -1.67 3.36
CA GLU A 390 -1.02 -0.94 4.47
C GLU A 390 0.51 -1.12 4.47
N LYS A 391 1.24 -0.13 4.98
CA LYS A 391 2.70 -0.08 4.91
C LYS A 391 3.41 -1.24 5.60
N GLN A 392 2.90 -1.74 6.72
CA GLN A 392 3.53 -2.82 7.49
C GLN A 392 3.65 -4.13 6.68
N ALA A 393 2.77 -4.39 5.70
CA ALA A 393 2.90 -5.55 4.84
C ALA A 393 4.12 -5.41 3.90
N ILE A 394 4.41 -4.20 3.42
CA ILE A 394 5.63 -3.91 2.65
C ILE A 394 6.86 -4.14 3.53
N ASP A 395 6.85 -3.62 4.75
CA ASP A 395 7.98 -3.77 5.67
C ASP A 395 8.20 -5.24 6.05
N ALA A 396 7.13 -6.00 6.31
CA ALA A 396 7.19 -7.44 6.57
C ALA A 396 7.83 -8.21 5.41
N THR A 397 7.45 -7.88 4.17
CA THR A 397 8.04 -8.50 2.96
C THR A 397 9.54 -8.21 2.89
N LEU A 398 9.94 -6.95 3.03
CA LEU A 398 11.34 -6.53 2.92
C LEU A 398 12.22 -7.04 4.07
N GLN A 399 11.72 -7.03 5.30
CA GLN A 399 12.41 -7.59 6.46
C GLN A 399 12.65 -9.09 6.28
N ASN A 400 11.63 -9.82 5.82
CA ASN A 400 11.72 -11.26 5.60
C ASN A 400 12.71 -11.59 4.45
N LEU A 401 12.68 -10.84 3.35
CA LEU A 401 13.66 -10.97 2.26
C LEU A 401 15.09 -10.67 2.70
N ALA A 402 15.30 -9.55 3.39
CA ALA A 402 16.62 -9.13 3.86
C ALA A 402 17.25 -10.11 4.87
N SER A 403 16.42 -10.93 5.54
CA SER A 403 16.91 -11.98 6.44
C SER A 403 17.57 -13.16 5.71
N GLU A 404 17.24 -13.38 4.43
CA GLU A 404 17.81 -14.45 3.59
C GLU A 404 18.78 -13.91 2.52
N ASP A 405 18.62 -12.67 2.04
CA ASP A 405 19.43 -12.07 0.98
C ASP A 405 19.78 -10.60 1.28
N SER A 406 21.07 -10.34 1.56
CA SER A 406 21.60 -9.04 1.97
C SER A 406 21.51 -7.95 0.89
N ARG A 407 21.16 -8.29 -0.35
CA ARG A 407 20.90 -7.32 -1.42
C ARG A 407 19.58 -6.59 -1.23
N PHE A 408 18.68 -7.12 -0.39
CA PHE A 408 17.45 -6.43 0.02
C PHE A 408 17.69 -5.60 1.28
N CYS A 409 17.10 -4.40 1.29
CA CYS A 409 17.06 -3.54 2.46
C CYS A 409 15.73 -3.77 3.19
N PRO A 410 15.70 -3.89 4.54
CA PRO A 410 14.46 -4.01 5.32
C PRO A 410 13.52 -2.80 5.23
N VAL A 411 13.96 -1.71 4.59
CA VAL A 411 13.23 -0.45 4.40
C VAL A 411 13.27 -0.12 2.91
N ALA A 412 12.13 0.23 2.32
CA ALA A 412 12.09 0.60 0.90
C ALA A 412 12.77 1.96 0.66
N ASP A 413 13.25 2.19 -0.56
CA ASP A 413 13.85 3.47 -0.95
C ASP A 413 12.80 4.57 -1.11
N LYS A 414 11.60 4.19 -1.53
CA LYS A 414 10.49 5.11 -1.77
C LYS A 414 9.17 4.47 -1.34
N TYR A 415 8.33 5.26 -0.69
CA TYR A 415 6.93 4.94 -0.37
C TYR A 415 6.04 6.06 -0.91
N TRP A 416 4.85 5.74 -1.42
CA TRP A 416 3.86 6.75 -1.80
C TRP A 416 2.44 6.18 -1.86
N ASN A 417 1.45 7.05 -1.66
CA ASN A 417 0.06 6.81 -2.02
C ASN A 417 -0.24 7.47 -3.38
N ALA A 418 -1.36 7.11 -3.98
CA ALA A 418 -1.76 7.50 -5.33
C ALA A 418 -3.21 7.98 -5.35
N ARG A 419 -3.48 8.99 -6.18
CA ARG A 419 -4.83 9.50 -6.43
C ARG A 419 -5.34 8.98 -7.76
N GLY A 420 -6.41 8.17 -7.75
CA GLY A 420 -7.08 7.66 -8.94
C GLY A 420 -7.48 8.78 -9.90
N GLY A 421 -7.42 8.52 -11.20
CA GLY A 421 -7.82 9.51 -12.21
C GLY A 421 -6.95 10.77 -12.31
N SER A 422 -5.82 10.87 -11.58
CA SER A 422 -4.99 12.08 -11.62
C SER A 422 -4.35 12.36 -12.99
N ALA A 423 -4.34 13.61 -13.44
CA ALA A 423 -3.67 14.05 -14.67
C ALA A 423 -2.14 13.87 -14.65
N ARG A 424 -1.55 13.71 -13.46
CA ARG A 424 -0.09 13.56 -13.29
C ARG A 424 0.37 12.11 -13.36
N THR A 425 -0.40 11.19 -12.77
CA THR A 425 0.03 9.79 -12.63
C THR A 425 -1.04 8.77 -13.03
N GLY A 426 -2.29 9.19 -13.17
CA GLY A 426 -3.44 8.32 -13.36
C GLY A 426 -3.80 7.48 -12.15
N GLY A 427 -3.15 7.71 -10.99
CA GLY A 427 -3.35 6.90 -9.78
C GLY A 427 -2.95 5.43 -9.92
N SER A 428 -2.12 5.12 -10.92
CA SER A 428 -1.78 3.75 -11.28
C SER A 428 -0.30 3.61 -11.57
N PHE A 429 0.29 2.51 -11.10
CA PHE A 429 1.71 2.20 -11.27
C PHE A 429 1.89 0.76 -11.74
N ILE A 430 2.79 0.59 -12.70
CA ILE A 430 3.10 -0.68 -13.35
C ILE A 430 4.57 -1.00 -13.10
N PHE A 431 4.85 -2.08 -12.38
CA PHE A 431 6.18 -2.63 -12.19
C PHE A 431 6.38 -3.76 -13.20
N THR A 432 7.23 -3.53 -14.21
CA THR A 432 7.47 -4.47 -15.32
C THR A 432 8.84 -5.11 -15.18
N VAL A 433 8.87 -6.44 -15.06
CA VAL A 433 10.08 -7.26 -15.14
C VAL A 433 10.24 -7.80 -16.55
N LYS A 434 11.38 -7.52 -17.18
CA LYS A 434 11.71 -7.92 -18.56
C LYS A 434 13.18 -8.33 -18.66
N ASP A 435 13.55 -8.95 -19.78
CA ASP A 435 14.95 -9.30 -20.04
C ASP A 435 15.83 -8.04 -20.05
N SER A 436 16.96 -8.11 -19.35
CA SER A 436 17.94 -7.03 -19.26
C SER A 436 18.99 -7.15 -20.36
N SER A 437 19.68 -6.04 -20.64
CA SER A 437 20.83 -6.02 -21.55
C SER A 437 22.12 -6.58 -20.94
N LYS A 438 22.13 -6.92 -19.64
CA LYS A 438 23.34 -7.28 -18.87
C LYS A 438 23.75 -8.75 -18.97
N GLY A 439 23.04 -9.59 -19.73
CA GLY A 439 23.40 -10.99 -19.99
C GLY A 439 22.19 -11.89 -20.21
N ALA A 440 22.42 -13.09 -20.76
CA ALA A 440 21.35 -14.07 -20.99
C ALA A 440 20.70 -14.50 -19.66
N GLY A 441 19.37 -14.40 -19.57
CA GLY A 441 18.58 -14.77 -18.37
C GLY A 441 18.56 -13.71 -17.25
N SER A 442 19.30 -12.60 -17.41
CA SER A 442 19.20 -11.46 -16.49
C SER A 442 17.90 -10.71 -16.73
N LYS A 443 17.19 -10.34 -15.65
CA LYS A 443 16.00 -9.49 -15.72
C LYS A 443 16.25 -8.13 -15.08
N GLU A 444 15.53 -7.12 -15.54
CA GLU A 444 15.45 -5.80 -14.91
C GLU A 444 13.99 -5.43 -14.62
N LEU A 445 13.78 -4.64 -13.58
CA LEU A 445 12.50 -4.07 -13.21
C LEU A 445 12.45 -2.59 -13.62
N VAL A 446 11.38 -2.21 -14.31
CA VAL A 446 11.08 -0.82 -14.68
C VAL A 446 9.71 -0.46 -14.14
N THR A 447 9.62 0.65 -13.42
CA THR A 447 8.37 1.16 -12.86
C THR A 447 7.89 2.35 -13.68
N THR A 448 6.63 2.33 -14.11
CA THR A 448 6.01 3.47 -14.81
C THR A 448 4.65 3.82 -14.22
N ASN A 449 4.24 5.08 -14.34
CA ASN A 449 2.85 5.47 -14.09
C ASN A 449 1.93 5.15 -15.30
N LYS A 450 0.63 5.48 -15.20
CA LYS A 450 -0.37 5.29 -16.29
C LYS A 450 0.09 5.83 -17.66
N PHE A 451 0.83 6.93 -17.67
CA PHE A 451 1.28 7.63 -18.88
C PHE A 451 2.64 7.14 -19.39
N GLY A 452 3.20 6.07 -18.82
CA GLY A 452 4.50 5.52 -19.20
C GLY A 452 5.71 6.30 -18.68
N GLN A 453 5.51 7.28 -17.78
CA GLN A 453 6.61 8.02 -17.18
C GLN A 453 7.30 7.16 -16.13
N ILE A 454 8.64 7.12 -16.17
CA ILE A 454 9.44 6.29 -15.26
C ILE A 454 9.41 6.84 -13.84
N VAL A 455 9.22 5.95 -12.87
CA VAL A 455 9.39 6.20 -11.45
C VAL A 455 10.65 5.47 -11.00
N SER A 456 11.63 6.20 -10.48
CA SER A 456 12.89 5.65 -10.01
C SER A 456 13.38 6.38 -8.77
N THR A 457 14.49 5.91 -8.25
CA THR A 457 15.26 6.45 -7.13
C THR A 457 16.65 6.90 -7.65
N PRO A 458 17.42 7.67 -6.86
CA PRO A 458 18.75 8.12 -7.31
C PRO A 458 19.67 6.95 -7.64
N SER A 459 20.23 6.95 -8.85
CA SER A 459 21.07 5.87 -9.40
C SER A 459 22.53 5.92 -8.90
N ASN A 460 22.97 7.07 -8.39
CA ASN A 460 24.30 7.26 -7.83
C ASN A 460 24.43 6.81 -6.36
N GLN A 461 23.31 6.45 -5.72
CA GLN A 461 23.27 5.98 -4.35
C GLN A 461 23.34 4.44 -4.27
N LYS A 462 24.04 3.92 -3.27
CA LYS A 462 24.21 2.48 -3.05
C LYS A 462 23.67 2.06 -1.69
N HIS A 463 23.07 0.87 -1.63
CA HIS A 463 22.68 0.24 -0.37
C HIS A 463 23.92 -0.16 0.45
N PHE A 464 23.72 -0.27 1.76
CA PHE A 464 24.71 -0.88 2.63
C PHE A 464 24.79 -2.39 2.33
N ASN A 465 26.01 -2.92 2.24
CA ASN A 465 26.24 -4.35 2.10
C ASN A 465 27.33 -4.79 3.08
N ASP A 466 26.92 -5.54 4.11
CA ASP A 466 27.81 -5.99 5.19
C ASP A 466 28.87 -6.99 4.68
N SER A 467 28.62 -7.70 3.56
CA SER A 467 29.59 -8.66 3.00
C SER A 467 30.78 -8.01 2.28
N ILE A 468 30.73 -6.70 2.01
CA ILE A 468 31.76 -5.95 1.29
C ILE A 468 32.44 -4.90 2.22
N SER A 469 31.93 -4.70 3.44
CA SER A 469 32.47 -3.75 4.42
C SER A 469 33.86 -4.16 4.91
N ILE A 470 34.89 -3.70 4.18
CA ILE A 470 36.32 -3.84 4.53
C ILE A 470 36.99 -2.45 4.62
N SER A 471 36.25 -1.36 4.37
CA SER A 471 36.82 -0.01 4.48
C SER A 471 36.94 0.46 5.93
N LYS A 472 38.04 1.17 6.22
CA LYS A 472 38.22 1.82 7.52
C LYS A 472 37.20 2.96 7.66
N PRO A 473 36.58 3.17 8.84
CA PRO A 473 35.75 4.33 9.09
C PRO A 473 36.52 5.62 8.79
N LEU A 474 35.91 6.48 7.98
CA LEU A 474 36.39 7.86 7.82
C LEU A 474 36.12 8.63 9.11
N ASP A 475 37.05 9.51 9.50
CA ASP A 475 36.88 10.42 10.63
C ASP A 475 36.64 9.75 12.00
N GLN A 476 37.14 8.53 12.19
CA GLN A 476 36.95 7.70 13.38
C GLN A 476 37.23 8.46 14.69
N ASP A 477 38.39 9.08 14.82
CA ASP A 477 38.81 9.74 16.07
C ASP A 477 37.88 10.90 16.44
N ASN A 478 37.47 11.68 15.44
CA ASN A 478 36.58 12.82 15.62
C ASN A 478 35.17 12.38 16.02
N ILE A 479 34.65 11.31 15.41
CA ILE A 479 33.36 10.71 15.78
C ILE A 479 33.39 10.32 17.27
N LEU A 480 34.39 9.53 17.67
CA LEU A 480 34.51 9.04 19.04
C LEU A 480 34.71 10.18 20.06
N GLN A 481 35.55 11.17 19.73
CA GLN A 481 35.80 12.32 20.60
C GLN A 481 34.53 13.18 20.75
N THR A 482 33.82 13.43 19.66
CA THR A 482 32.61 14.27 19.68
C THR A 482 31.48 13.61 20.48
N ILE A 483 31.26 12.30 20.31
CA ILE A 483 30.27 11.57 21.12
C ILE A 483 30.65 11.65 22.60
N LYS A 484 31.89 11.30 22.96
CA LYS A 484 32.34 11.34 24.37
C LYS A 484 32.19 12.72 25.00
N LYS A 485 32.44 13.79 24.23
CA LYS A 485 32.32 15.17 24.71
C LYS A 485 30.86 15.58 24.98
N HIS A 486 29.92 15.13 24.14
CA HIS A 486 28.55 15.65 24.16
C HIS A 486 27.49 14.69 24.70
N ILE A 487 27.77 13.39 24.83
CA ILE A 487 26.76 12.41 25.20
C ILE A 487 26.24 12.56 26.64
N GLU A 488 27.00 13.19 27.53
CA GLU A 488 26.59 13.54 28.90
C GLU A 488 26.16 15.01 29.04
N SER A 489 26.12 15.78 27.94
CA SER A 489 25.72 17.20 27.95
C SER A 489 24.22 17.37 28.20
N ASP A 490 23.83 18.50 28.78
CA ASP A 490 22.43 18.91 28.88
C ASP A 490 21.84 19.35 27.53
N ASP A 491 22.70 19.84 26.63
CA ASP A 491 22.36 20.20 25.26
C ASP A 491 23.12 19.31 24.27
N ILE A 492 22.38 18.66 23.37
CA ILE A 492 22.89 17.74 22.35
C ILE A 492 22.82 18.32 20.93
N ASP A 493 22.47 19.59 20.77
CA ASP A 493 22.31 20.22 19.46
C ASP A 493 23.63 20.31 18.69
N GLU A 494 24.77 20.45 19.38
CA GLU A 494 26.09 20.33 18.78
C GLU A 494 26.34 18.93 18.19
N LEU A 495 25.96 17.87 18.92
CA LEU A 495 26.11 16.47 18.46
C LEU A 495 25.19 16.18 17.27
N LYS A 496 23.93 16.63 17.32
CA LYS A 496 22.99 16.54 16.20
C LYS A 496 23.52 17.24 14.95
N SER A 497 23.98 18.48 15.11
CA SER A 497 24.54 19.30 14.03
C SER A 497 25.79 18.68 13.44
N PHE A 498 26.66 18.11 14.28
CA PHE A 498 27.84 17.37 13.83
C PHE A 498 27.45 16.18 12.95
N CYS A 499 26.46 15.39 13.37
CA CYS A 499 26.01 14.23 12.59
C CYS A 499 25.48 14.66 11.21
N ILE A 500 24.53 15.61 11.14
CA ILE A 500 23.94 16.06 9.86
C ILE A 500 25.00 16.61 8.91
N LYS A 501 25.95 17.41 9.41
CA LYS A 501 27.00 18.02 8.57
C LYS A 501 27.95 16.98 7.96
N ASN A 502 28.20 15.87 8.66
CA ASN A 502 29.21 14.89 8.24
C ASN A 502 28.64 13.66 7.54
N VAL A 503 27.36 13.31 7.73
CA VAL A 503 26.74 12.11 7.14
C VAL A 503 26.88 12.08 5.61
N ILE A 504 26.85 13.22 4.92
CA ILE A 504 27.03 13.28 3.46
C ILE A 504 28.39 12.71 3.02
N ASN A 505 29.45 12.96 3.80
CA ASN A 505 30.84 12.60 3.49
C ASN A 505 31.25 11.25 4.08
N TRP A 506 30.57 10.78 5.12
CA TRP A 506 30.82 9.48 5.73
C TRP A 506 30.54 8.31 4.77
N ASN A 507 31.35 7.26 4.86
CA ASN A 507 30.98 5.95 4.33
C ASN A 507 30.06 5.23 5.33
N TYR A 508 29.55 4.05 4.96
CA TYR A 508 28.70 3.28 5.87
C TYR A 508 29.45 2.82 7.13
N ASP A 509 30.77 2.59 7.06
CA ASP A 509 31.55 2.16 8.22
C ASP A 509 31.66 3.26 9.29
N SER A 510 31.80 4.54 8.89
CA SER A 510 31.69 5.69 9.80
C SER A 510 30.31 5.80 10.45
N LEU A 511 29.25 5.57 9.68
CA LEU A 511 27.88 5.59 10.22
C LEU A 511 27.63 4.42 11.18
N LYS A 512 28.16 3.23 10.86
CA LYS A 512 28.12 2.05 11.72
C LYS A 512 28.86 2.32 13.03
N LEU A 513 30.06 2.90 12.96
CA LEU A 513 30.83 3.32 14.12
C LEU A 513 30.06 4.32 15.00
N LEU A 514 29.44 5.35 14.41
CA LEU A 514 28.60 6.29 15.16
C LEU A 514 27.47 5.56 15.89
N CYS A 515 26.74 4.70 15.18
CA CYS A 515 25.63 3.92 15.70
C CYS A 515 26.08 3.03 16.87
N ASP A 516 27.11 2.22 16.65
CA ASP A 516 27.67 1.29 17.63
C ASP A 516 28.17 2.03 18.89
N GLU A 517 28.84 3.17 18.72
CA GLU A 517 29.32 3.97 19.84
C GLU A 517 28.17 4.58 20.63
N LEU A 518 27.11 5.10 19.99
CA LEU A 518 25.92 5.60 20.69
C LEU A 518 25.21 4.48 21.47
N VAL A 519 25.10 3.29 20.88
CA VAL A 519 24.56 2.10 21.59
C VAL A 519 25.45 1.75 22.78
N ASN A 520 26.77 1.80 22.65
CA ASN A 520 27.69 1.51 23.75
C ASN A 520 27.59 2.54 24.87
N GLN A 521 27.59 3.83 24.55
CA GLN A 521 27.46 4.89 25.54
C GLN A 521 26.12 4.84 26.28
N SER A 522 25.03 4.41 25.61
CA SER A 522 23.71 4.27 26.23
C SER A 522 23.66 3.30 27.43
N LYS A 523 24.67 2.45 27.59
CA LYS A 523 24.77 1.48 28.70
C LYS A 523 25.38 2.09 29.96
N ASN A 524 26.03 3.25 29.86
CA ASN A 524 26.83 3.83 30.95
C ASN A 524 25.97 4.58 31.99
N SER A 525 24.97 5.33 31.53
CA SER A 525 24.08 6.13 32.40
C SER A 525 22.73 6.37 31.72
N ASP A 526 21.69 6.69 32.51
CA ASP A 526 20.38 7.07 31.95
C ASP A 526 20.45 8.38 31.15
N LYS A 527 21.36 9.29 31.49
CA LYS A 527 21.58 10.54 30.76
C LYS A 527 22.17 10.24 29.37
N SER A 528 23.24 9.46 29.30
CA SER A 528 23.80 8.96 28.04
C SER A 528 22.78 8.18 27.21
N LYS A 529 21.95 7.34 27.85
CA LYS A 529 20.86 6.63 27.16
C LYS A 529 19.86 7.59 26.54
N THR A 530 19.38 8.57 27.31
CA THR A 530 18.44 9.60 26.86
C THR A 530 19.02 10.34 25.65
N ASN A 531 20.27 10.80 25.76
CA ASN A 531 20.92 11.56 24.71
C ASN A 531 21.18 10.72 23.46
N ALA A 532 21.57 9.45 23.60
CA ALA A 532 21.71 8.52 22.48
C ALA A 532 20.36 8.30 21.75
N ILE A 533 19.28 8.05 22.49
CA ILE A 533 17.92 7.91 21.92
C ILE A 533 17.52 9.19 21.18
N CYS A 534 17.71 10.36 21.81
CA CYS A 534 17.37 11.65 21.20
C CYS A 534 18.18 11.93 19.93
N THR A 535 19.49 11.65 19.90
CA THR A 535 20.32 11.84 18.70
C THR A 535 19.90 10.89 17.58
N LEU A 536 19.72 9.60 17.86
CA LEU A 536 19.31 8.62 16.85
C LEU A 536 17.89 8.89 16.32
N THR A 537 16.96 9.27 17.21
CA THR A 537 15.59 9.66 16.83
C THR A 537 15.61 10.89 15.94
N TYR A 538 16.39 11.91 16.29
CA TYR A 538 16.55 13.10 15.46
C TYR A 538 17.09 12.78 14.06
N LEU A 539 18.07 11.87 13.94
CA LEU A 539 18.59 11.42 12.65
C LEU A 539 17.59 10.56 11.86
N ASN A 540 16.73 9.78 12.53
CA ASN A 540 15.64 9.04 11.89
C ASN A 540 14.59 10.00 11.30
N ASP A 541 14.25 11.04 12.06
CA ASP A 541 13.17 11.97 11.75
C ASP A 541 13.57 13.08 10.77
N THR A 542 14.85 13.47 10.77
CA THR A 542 15.34 14.56 9.92
C THR A 542 15.66 14.05 8.52
N VAL A 543 15.20 14.77 7.51
CA VAL A 543 15.59 14.55 6.11
C VAL A 543 16.82 15.41 5.79
N PHE A 544 17.89 14.78 5.33
CA PHE A 544 19.16 15.43 4.98
C PHE A 544 19.84 14.74 3.80
N PRO A 545 20.73 15.44 3.07
CA PRO A 545 21.52 14.84 2.00
C PRO A 545 22.39 13.67 2.47
N THR A 546 22.32 12.54 1.76
CA THR A 546 23.01 11.29 2.13
C THR A 546 24.25 10.98 1.28
N GLY A 547 24.56 11.82 0.29
CA GLY A 547 25.67 11.62 -0.62
C GLY A 547 25.47 10.36 -1.47
N THR A 548 26.43 9.44 -1.42
CA THR A 548 26.42 8.16 -2.16
C THR A 548 25.63 7.04 -1.46
N LYS A 549 25.04 7.31 -0.29
CA LYS A 549 24.32 6.31 0.51
C LYS A 549 22.82 6.41 0.25
N LYS A 550 22.13 5.28 0.15
CA LYS A 550 20.67 5.22 0.15
C LYS A 550 20.13 5.57 1.54
N ARG A 551 19.13 6.45 1.62
CA ARG A 551 18.49 6.82 2.89
C ARG A 551 17.85 5.62 3.59
N SER A 552 17.27 4.68 2.84
CA SER A 552 16.70 3.43 3.36
C SER A 552 17.69 2.63 4.22
N SER A 553 18.95 2.52 3.78
CA SER A 553 20.00 1.82 4.52
C SER A 553 20.42 2.58 5.78
N ILE A 554 20.50 3.91 5.72
CA ILE A 554 20.74 4.76 6.89
C ILE A 554 19.62 4.58 7.92
N LEU A 555 18.35 4.65 7.50
CA LEU A 555 17.20 4.44 8.37
C LEU A 555 17.22 3.06 9.02
N ASN A 556 17.55 2.00 8.26
CA ASN A 556 17.69 0.66 8.81
C ASN A 556 18.77 0.61 9.92
N MET A 557 19.94 1.20 9.70
CA MET A 557 21.01 1.23 10.72
C MET A 557 20.60 2.01 11.98
N LEU A 558 19.96 3.17 11.82
CA LEU A 558 19.49 3.99 12.94
C LEU A 558 18.41 3.29 13.75
N ARG A 559 17.42 2.68 13.07
CA ARG A 559 16.31 1.96 13.72
C ARG A 559 16.77 0.71 14.44
N ASN A 560 17.72 -0.04 13.86
CA ASN A 560 18.33 -1.19 14.54
C ASN A 560 19.08 -0.74 15.80
N SER A 561 19.78 0.39 15.75
CA SER A 561 20.48 0.97 16.91
C SER A 561 19.52 1.39 18.02
N LEU A 562 18.41 2.05 17.66
CA LEU A 562 17.33 2.39 18.59
C LEU A 562 16.74 1.13 19.23
N ALA A 563 16.41 0.11 18.42
CA ALA A 563 15.85 -1.16 18.91
C ALA A 563 16.81 -1.89 19.86
N LEU A 564 18.13 -1.85 19.62
CA LEU A 564 19.14 -2.38 20.53
C LEU A 564 19.16 -1.63 21.87
N ILE A 565 19.07 -0.30 21.87
CA ILE A 565 19.01 0.50 23.10
C ILE A 565 17.72 0.18 23.86
N PHE A 566 16.58 0.15 23.18
CA PHE A 566 15.27 -0.12 23.78
C PHE A 566 15.23 -1.52 24.42
N SER A 567 15.63 -2.56 23.69
CA SER A 567 15.66 -3.95 24.17
C SER A 567 16.68 -4.20 25.27
N SER A 568 17.74 -3.38 25.38
CA SER A 568 18.70 -3.45 26.49
C SER A 568 18.20 -2.83 27.80
N THR A 569 17.00 -2.24 27.80
CA THR A 569 16.42 -1.59 28.98
C THR A 569 16.07 -2.62 30.06
N PRO A 570 16.34 -2.35 31.35
CA PRO A 570 16.01 -3.26 32.43
C PRO A 570 14.51 -3.60 32.46
N MET A 571 14.20 -4.90 32.48
CA MET A 571 12.83 -5.41 32.63
C MET A 571 12.16 -4.86 33.89
N LEU A 572 10.85 -4.56 33.82
CA LEU A 572 10.08 -3.98 34.92
C LEU A 572 10.13 -4.81 36.21
N ASN A 573 10.14 -6.14 36.07
CA ASN A 573 10.20 -7.09 37.18
C ASN A 573 11.61 -7.35 37.73
N LYS A 574 12.64 -6.67 37.22
CA LYS A 574 14.03 -6.79 37.70
C LYS A 574 14.47 -5.54 38.47
N PRO A 575 15.23 -5.71 39.57
CA PRO A 575 15.78 -4.59 40.31
C PRO A 575 16.74 -3.80 39.43
N SER A 576 16.56 -2.47 39.38
CA SER A 576 17.46 -1.54 38.70
C SER A 576 17.09 -0.12 39.13
N GLU A 577 18.11 0.75 39.25
CA GLU A 577 17.96 2.16 39.58
C GLU A 577 17.63 3.05 38.37
N SER A 578 17.53 2.46 37.17
CA SER A 578 17.23 3.18 35.94
C SER A 578 15.83 3.79 35.96
N ILE A 579 15.69 5.00 35.41
CA ILE A 579 14.40 5.67 35.17
C ILE A 579 13.59 4.98 34.07
N TYR A 580 14.23 4.13 33.26
CA TYR A 580 13.62 3.36 32.18
C TYR A 580 13.28 1.95 32.65
N LYS A 581 12.08 1.48 32.33
CA LYS A 581 11.67 0.09 32.51
C LYS A 581 11.10 -0.49 31.24
N TYR A 582 11.36 -1.77 31.02
CA TYR A 582 10.93 -2.48 29.81
C TYR A 582 9.79 -3.45 30.11
N ILE A 583 8.85 -3.56 29.17
CA ILE A 583 7.82 -4.59 29.13
C ILE A 583 7.55 -5.04 27.69
N ASP A 584 7.16 -6.29 27.53
CA ASP A 584 6.77 -6.92 26.27
C ASP A 584 5.57 -7.84 26.46
N PHE A 585 5.17 -8.55 25.40
CA PHE A 585 4.03 -9.46 25.47
C PHE A 585 4.21 -10.55 26.53
N ILE A 586 5.40 -11.12 26.67
CA ILE A 586 5.68 -12.22 27.61
C ILE A 586 5.61 -11.71 29.06
N THR A 587 6.12 -10.51 29.31
CA THR A 587 6.22 -9.91 30.65
C THR A 587 5.04 -9.01 31.03
N ARG A 588 4.03 -8.87 30.16
CA ARG A 588 2.89 -7.95 30.31
C ARG A 588 2.14 -8.08 31.64
N ASP A 589 2.05 -9.28 32.19
CA ASP A 589 1.35 -9.56 33.45
C ASP A 589 2.13 -9.12 34.70
N THR A 590 3.39 -8.69 34.53
CA THR A 590 4.22 -8.12 35.60
C THR A 590 4.03 -6.61 35.77
N LEU A 591 3.15 -6.00 34.96
CA LEU A 591 2.88 -4.57 34.99
C LEU A 591 2.45 -4.11 36.39
N ARG A 592 3.12 -3.07 36.89
CA ARG A 592 2.88 -2.43 38.18
C ARG A 592 3.03 -0.91 38.09
N ALA A 593 2.64 -0.21 39.14
CA ALA A 593 2.90 1.22 39.29
C ALA A 593 4.41 1.53 39.27
N PRO A 594 4.83 2.71 38.78
CA PRO A 594 6.24 3.10 38.81
C PRO A 594 6.74 3.23 40.25
N GLU A 595 7.95 2.74 40.51
CA GLU A 595 8.61 2.80 41.83
C GLU A 595 9.78 3.78 41.83
N LYS A 596 10.00 4.47 42.97
CA LYS A 596 11.15 5.36 43.18
C LYS A 596 11.30 6.39 42.05
N ASN A 597 12.35 6.24 41.22
CA ASN A 597 12.74 7.17 40.16
C ASN A 597 12.27 6.72 38.76
N GLU A 598 11.54 5.61 38.66
CA GLU A 598 11.01 5.11 37.39
C GLU A 598 10.06 6.12 36.76
N LYS A 599 10.26 6.41 35.48
CA LYS A 599 9.52 7.46 34.74
C LYS A 599 9.04 6.99 33.37
N ILE A 600 9.89 6.25 32.65
CA ILE A 600 9.67 5.90 31.24
C ILE A 600 9.44 4.41 31.11
N LEU A 601 8.29 4.03 30.54
CA LEU A 601 7.98 2.65 30.20
C LEU A 601 8.27 2.42 28.71
N VAL A 602 9.25 1.57 28.43
CA VAL A 602 9.59 1.07 27.09
C VAL A 602 8.75 -0.16 26.81
N VAL A 603 7.94 -0.12 25.76
CA VAL A 603 7.01 -1.18 25.38
C VAL A 603 7.39 -1.72 24.01
N ASN A 604 7.74 -3.00 23.95
CA ASN A 604 7.94 -3.70 22.67
C ASN A 604 6.60 -4.26 22.18
N ALA A 605 6.01 -3.60 21.18
CA ALA A 605 4.71 -3.94 20.61
C ALA A 605 4.75 -5.20 19.71
N ARG A 606 5.93 -5.70 19.32
CA ARG A 606 6.10 -6.67 18.22
C ARG A 606 5.28 -7.95 18.37
N GLU A 607 5.19 -8.50 19.58
CA GLU A 607 4.50 -9.76 19.85
C GLU A 607 3.06 -9.56 20.36
N PHE A 608 2.60 -8.31 20.48
CA PHE A 608 1.20 -8.02 20.81
C PHE A 608 0.30 -8.22 19.58
N ALA A 609 -0.93 -8.68 19.83
CA ALA A 609 -1.95 -8.80 18.80
C ALA A 609 -2.28 -7.41 18.22
N ALA A 610 -2.67 -7.37 16.94
CA ALA A 610 -2.99 -6.11 16.25
C ALA A 610 -4.18 -5.38 16.91
N GLU A 611 -5.14 -6.12 17.45
CA GLU A 611 -6.33 -5.63 18.14
C GLU A 611 -6.83 -6.68 19.15
N GLY A 612 -7.86 -6.35 19.93
CA GLY A 612 -8.44 -7.24 20.94
C GLY A 612 -7.87 -7.05 22.36
N ILE A 613 -8.07 -8.05 23.23
CA ILE A 613 -7.72 -7.94 24.65
C ILE A 613 -6.21 -8.02 24.91
N ASP A 614 -5.50 -8.70 24.02
CA ASP A 614 -4.06 -8.95 24.05
C ASP A 614 -3.25 -7.93 23.21
N CYS A 615 -3.82 -6.78 22.85
CA CYS A 615 -3.08 -5.72 22.17
C CYS A 615 -2.33 -4.80 23.14
N ASP A 616 -1.30 -4.13 22.62
CA ASP A 616 -0.43 -3.21 23.37
C ASP A 616 -1.21 -2.00 23.92
N ALA A 617 -2.19 -1.49 23.17
CA ALA A 617 -3.01 -0.35 23.61
C ALA A 617 -3.72 -0.61 24.94
N ARG A 618 -4.12 -1.87 25.22
CA ARG A 618 -4.71 -2.27 26.51
C ARG A 618 -3.68 -2.25 27.64
N VAL A 619 -2.42 -2.59 27.36
CA VAL A 619 -1.32 -2.52 28.33
C VAL A 619 -0.98 -1.07 28.64
N LEU A 620 -0.88 -0.21 27.62
CA LEU A 620 -0.62 1.22 27.79
C LEU A 620 -1.71 1.89 28.65
N ASN A 621 -2.98 1.55 28.41
CA ASN A 621 -4.09 2.02 29.22
C ASN A 621 -3.96 1.62 30.70
N LYS A 622 -3.68 0.33 30.97
CA LYS A 622 -3.48 -0.18 32.33
C LYS A 622 -2.28 0.51 33.00
N ALA A 623 -1.19 0.72 32.26
CA ALA A 623 0.00 1.39 32.78
C ALA A 623 -0.32 2.84 33.18
N TYR A 624 -1.14 3.54 32.40
CA TYR A 624 -1.59 4.89 32.73
C TYR A 624 -2.41 4.94 34.01
N ILE A 625 -3.36 4.01 34.18
CA ILE A 625 -4.15 3.89 35.42
C ILE A 625 -3.24 3.65 36.63
N LEU A 626 -2.14 2.92 36.45
CA LEU A 626 -1.13 2.66 37.48
C LEU A 626 -0.17 3.84 37.71
N GLY A 627 -0.28 4.93 36.94
CA GLY A 627 0.47 6.17 37.14
C GLY A 627 1.62 6.42 36.15
N TRP A 628 1.85 5.55 35.17
CA TRP A 628 2.84 5.81 34.12
C TRP A 628 2.40 6.94 33.18
N LYS A 629 3.33 7.80 32.79
CA LYS A 629 3.04 8.97 31.94
C LYS A 629 3.94 9.13 30.71
N GLN A 630 5.09 8.47 30.66
CA GLN A 630 6.02 8.56 29.54
C GLN A 630 6.24 7.17 28.95
N TYR A 631 6.02 7.05 27.65
CA TYR A 631 6.06 5.77 26.94
C TYR A 631 6.94 5.87 25.71
N ILE A 632 7.79 4.86 25.52
CA ILE A 632 8.49 4.61 24.26
C ILE A 632 7.96 3.28 23.72
N CYS A 633 7.24 3.32 22.62
CA CYS A 633 6.64 2.13 22.03
C CYS A 633 7.31 1.84 20.68
N TYR A 634 7.85 0.64 20.50
CA TYR A 634 8.59 0.24 19.31
C TYR A 634 8.28 -1.20 18.89
N GLY A 635 8.75 -1.62 17.72
CA GLY A 635 8.50 -2.96 17.19
C GLY A 635 7.13 -3.11 16.54
N TYR A 636 6.46 -2.00 16.21
CA TYR A 636 5.13 -2.02 15.60
C TYR A 636 5.17 -2.66 14.20
N LYS A 637 4.18 -3.53 13.98
CA LYS A 637 3.88 -4.22 12.73
C LYS A 637 2.39 -4.11 12.37
N GLY A 638 1.79 -2.95 12.65
CA GLY A 638 0.38 -2.66 12.37
C GLY A 638 -0.55 -2.79 13.57
N GLN A 639 -0.05 -2.82 14.82
CA GLN A 639 -0.93 -2.78 15.99
C GLN A 639 -1.74 -1.47 16.02
N ARG A 640 -3.05 -1.61 16.28
CA ARG A 640 -4.05 -0.55 16.19
C ARG A 640 -4.32 0.09 17.55
N PHE A 641 -4.94 1.27 17.53
CA PHE A 641 -5.49 1.94 18.72
C PHE A 641 -4.46 2.44 19.75
N THR A 642 -3.19 2.59 19.38
CA THR A 642 -2.17 3.18 20.26
C THR A 642 -2.62 4.56 20.76
N GLY A 643 -2.61 4.76 22.09
CA GLY A 643 -3.08 5.98 22.75
C GLY A 643 -4.60 6.04 23.04
N CYS A 644 -5.38 5.06 22.58
CA CYS A 644 -6.83 5.04 22.78
C CYS A 644 -7.25 4.59 24.19
N GLY A 645 -8.40 5.10 24.65
CA GLY A 645 -9.09 4.61 25.85
C GLY A 645 -8.58 5.16 27.18
N PHE A 646 -7.56 6.02 27.20
CA PHE A 646 -6.97 6.59 28.43
C PHE A 646 -7.96 7.45 29.24
N GLY A 647 -9.09 7.86 28.64
CA GLY A 647 -10.09 8.69 29.28
C GLY A 647 -9.82 10.18 29.14
N LYS A 648 -10.39 10.99 30.03
CA LYS A 648 -10.31 12.45 30.00
C LYS A 648 -9.12 12.95 30.80
N GLY A 649 -8.54 14.09 30.40
CA GLY A 649 -7.55 14.80 31.23
C GLY A 649 -6.18 14.13 31.25
N THR A 650 -5.69 13.71 30.09
CA THR A 650 -4.40 13.02 29.96
C THR A 650 -3.23 14.00 29.78
N ASP A 651 -3.35 15.22 30.32
CA ASP A 651 -2.31 16.24 30.24
C ASP A 651 -1.02 15.74 30.92
N GLY A 652 0.13 15.98 30.28
CA GLY A 652 1.44 15.51 30.75
C GLY A 652 1.75 14.04 30.46
N VAL A 653 0.87 13.33 29.75
CA VAL A 653 1.18 12.01 29.16
C VAL A 653 1.85 12.21 27.80
N ARG A 654 2.92 11.46 27.54
CA ARG A 654 3.64 11.44 26.25
C ARG A 654 3.87 10.01 25.77
N ILE A 655 3.60 9.76 24.49
CA ILE A 655 3.89 8.48 23.82
C ILE A 655 4.75 8.75 22.58
N ASP A 656 5.96 8.17 22.53
CA ASP A 656 6.82 8.14 21.36
C ASP A 656 6.64 6.79 20.66
N VAL A 657 6.28 6.81 19.37
CA VAL A 657 5.90 5.63 18.58
C VAL A 657 6.89 5.45 17.43
N TYR A 658 7.56 4.31 17.41
CA TYR A 658 8.54 3.92 16.39
C TYR A 658 8.01 2.77 15.52
N ASP A 659 8.57 2.62 14.32
CA ASP A 659 8.16 1.61 13.33
C ASP A 659 6.73 1.81 12.79
N SER A 660 6.09 0.76 12.29
CA SER A 660 4.85 0.87 11.51
C SER A 660 3.62 0.61 12.38
N SER A 661 3.16 1.65 13.09
CA SER A 661 1.86 1.63 13.81
C SER A 661 0.68 1.36 12.87
N GLY A 662 -0.42 0.82 13.40
CA GLY A 662 -1.66 0.54 12.68
C GLY A 662 -2.69 1.67 12.76
N ASP A 663 -3.89 1.37 12.27
CA ASP A 663 -5.04 2.29 12.24
C ASP A 663 -5.46 2.79 13.63
N TYR A 664 -6.19 3.90 13.65
CA TYR A 664 -6.83 4.49 14.84
C TYR A 664 -5.88 4.97 15.95
N LEU A 665 -4.57 5.05 15.69
CA LEU A 665 -3.66 5.68 16.64
C LEU A 665 -4.17 7.09 17.01
N ALA A 666 -4.03 7.47 18.27
CA ALA A 666 -4.51 8.75 18.82
C ALA A 666 -6.02 8.99 18.70
N SER A 667 -6.85 7.97 18.45
CA SER A 667 -8.30 8.17 18.41
C SER A 667 -8.86 8.52 19.79
N GLY A 668 -9.66 9.59 19.85
CA GLY A 668 -10.38 10.02 21.04
C GLY A 668 -9.52 10.59 22.16
N ILE A 669 -8.25 10.97 21.90
CA ILE A 669 -7.37 11.50 22.95
C ILE A 669 -7.83 12.87 23.49
N ASP A 670 -7.56 13.12 24.77
CA ASP A 670 -7.99 14.31 25.53
C ASP A 670 -6.85 14.85 26.44
N GLY A 671 -5.80 15.38 25.80
CA GLY A 671 -4.74 16.17 26.45
C GLY A 671 -3.32 15.66 26.31
N MET A 672 -3.12 14.40 25.93
CA MET A 672 -1.78 13.81 25.80
C MET A 672 -1.03 14.29 24.55
N GLU A 673 0.26 14.00 24.51
CA GLU A 673 1.11 14.20 23.34
C GLU A 673 1.53 12.85 22.74
N ILE A 674 1.43 12.70 21.43
CA ILE A 674 1.92 11.52 20.71
C ILE A 674 2.83 11.96 19.57
N TYR A 675 4.00 11.32 19.48
CA TYR A 675 5.01 11.56 18.46
C TYR A 675 5.22 10.26 17.66
N VAL A 676 4.97 10.30 16.35
CA VAL A 676 5.16 9.17 15.43
C VAL A 676 6.43 9.41 14.61
N HIS A 677 7.46 8.60 14.87
CA HIS A 677 8.80 8.69 14.28
C HIS A 677 8.88 8.00 12.91
N GLY A 678 7.97 8.39 12.01
CA GLY A 678 7.80 7.81 10.68
C GLY A 678 6.41 8.07 10.11
N ASN A 679 5.95 7.18 9.23
CA ASN A 679 4.61 7.24 8.65
C ASN A 679 3.56 6.67 9.63
N ALA A 680 2.33 7.15 9.51
CA ALA A 680 1.17 6.64 10.23
C ALA A 680 0.08 6.17 9.24
N GLN A 681 -0.77 5.25 9.68
CA GLN A 681 -1.80 4.62 8.84
C GLN A 681 -3.13 5.40 8.88
N ASP A 682 -4.24 4.72 8.59
CA ASP A 682 -5.55 5.31 8.41
C ASP A 682 -6.24 5.64 9.75
N GLN A 683 -7.24 6.53 9.69
CA GLN A 683 -8.09 6.92 10.82
C GLN A 683 -7.34 7.44 12.05
N LEU A 684 -6.09 7.87 11.85
CA LEU A 684 -5.25 8.50 12.84
C LEU A 684 -5.93 9.74 13.43
N GLY A 685 -6.02 9.85 14.76
CA GLY A 685 -6.61 11.01 15.43
C GLY A 685 -8.13 11.14 15.27
N GLN A 686 -8.83 10.08 14.87
CA GLN A 686 -10.30 10.09 14.78
C GLN A 686 -10.91 10.56 16.10
N ILE A 687 -11.91 11.46 16.02
CA ILE A 687 -12.60 12.07 17.17
C ILE A 687 -11.68 12.67 18.24
N MET A 688 -10.42 13.02 17.90
CA MET A 688 -9.47 13.66 18.80
C MET A 688 -10.06 14.96 19.38
N LYS A 689 -9.97 15.14 20.71
CA LYS A 689 -10.59 16.26 21.41
C LYS A 689 -9.63 17.41 21.68
N ARG A 690 -8.46 17.13 22.24
CA ARG A 690 -7.35 18.07 22.46
C ARG A 690 -6.07 17.30 22.75
N GLY A 691 -4.94 17.99 22.78
CA GLY A 691 -3.61 17.40 22.93
C GLY A 691 -2.73 17.75 21.73
N LYS A 692 -1.60 17.04 21.61
CA LYS A 692 -0.64 17.26 20.52
C LYS A 692 -0.36 15.95 19.79
N LEU A 693 -0.33 16.01 18.47
CA LEU A 693 0.05 14.86 17.64
C LEU A 693 1.09 15.32 16.61
N VAL A 694 2.23 14.65 16.53
CA VAL A 694 3.33 14.97 15.60
C VAL A 694 3.69 13.75 14.79
N ILE A 695 3.75 13.89 13.46
CA ILE A 695 4.07 12.81 12.52
C ILE A 695 5.26 13.24 11.66
N TYR A 696 6.37 12.50 11.75
CA TYR A 696 7.60 12.72 10.98
C TYR A 696 7.59 12.06 9.59
N GLY A 697 6.40 11.76 9.07
CA GLY A 697 6.19 11.09 7.79
C GLY A 697 4.81 11.41 7.21
N ASP A 698 4.31 10.51 6.37
CA ASP A 698 2.99 10.60 5.76
C ASP A 698 1.88 10.01 6.66
N VAL A 699 0.62 10.42 6.46
CA VAL A 699 -0.57 9.88 7.13
C VAL A 699 -1.56 9.28 6.13
N GLY A 700 -2.24 8.20 6.56
CA GLY A 700 -3.22 7.47 5.77
C GLY A 700 -4.57 8.18 5.60
N GLN A 701 -5.54 7.41 5.10
CA GLN A 701 -6.91 7.85 4.77
C GLN A 701 -7.68 8.30 6.01
N THR A 702 -8.62 9.23 5.84
CA THR A 702 -9.58 9.66 6.89
C THR A 702 -8.90 10.13 8.19
N PHE A 703 -7.69 10.67 8.07
CA PHE A 703 -6.98 11.32 9.17
C PHE A 703 -7.88 12.35 9.88
N MET A 704 -7.95 12.31 11.20
CA MET A 704 -8.76 13.17 12.05
C MET A 704 -10.26 13.22 11.71
N TYR A 705 -10.81 12.11 11.20
CA TYR A 705 -12.26 11.95 11.01
C TYR A 705 -13.03 12.39 12.28
N GLY A 706 -13.95 13.34 12.13
CA GLY A 706 -14.83 13.76 13.22
C GLY A 706 -14.13 14.46 14.40
N ALA A 707 -12.88 14.89 14.24
CA ALA A 707 -12.11 15.53 15.31
C ALA A 707 -12.82 16.76 15.90
N LYS A 708 -12.59 17.03 17.18
CA LYS A 708 -13.18 18.12 17.96
C LYS A 708 -12.17 19.23 18.31
N GLY A 709 -10.87 18.92 18.26
CA GLY A 709 -9.80 19.84 18.61
C GLY A 709 -8.43 19.18 18.57
N GLY A 710 -7.40 19.91 19.02
CA GLY A 710 -6.02 19.44 19.10
C GLY A 710 -5.06 20.16 18.15
N ASN A 711 -3.77 20.10 18.49
CA ASN A 711 -2.68 20.68 17.71
C ASN A 711 -1.92 19.57 17.00
N VAL A 712 -1.97 19.54 15.67
CA VAL A 712 -1.40 18.43 14.89
C VAL A 712 -0.44 18.92 13.82
N PHE A 713 0.70 18.25 13.70
CA PHE A 713 1.81 18.62 12.81
C PHE A 713 2.25 17.42 11.99
N ILE A 714 2.23 17.54 10.66
CA ILE A 714 2.59 16.48 9.73
C ILE A 714 3.74 16.96 8.83
N LEU A 715 4.85 16.23 8.83
CA LEU A 715 5.98 16.48 7.93
C LEU A 715 5.63 16.17 6.47
N GLY A 716 4.94 15.05 6.26
CA GLY A 716 4.63 14.54 4.93
C GLY A 716 3.26 14.94 4.42
N ARG A 717 2.65 14.01 3.69
CA ARG A 717 1.35 14.12 3.01
C ARG A 717 0.25 13.50 3.85
N ALA A 718 -0.99 13.88 3.55
CA ALA A 718 -2.19 13.16 3.98
C ALA A 718 -2.88 12.51 2.78
N ALA A 719 -3.24 11.23 2.92
CA ALA A 719 -4.11 10.55 1.97
C ALA A 719 -5.57 11.05 2.11
N GLY A 720 -6.49 10.49 1.31
CA GLY A 720 -7.83 11.04 1.08
C GLY A 720 -8.66 11.34 2.34
N ARG A 721 -9.54 12.35 2.21
CA ARG A 721 -10.52 12.79 3.24
C ARG A 721 -9.92 13.19 4.61
N PRO A 722 -8.79 13.90 4.67
CA PRO A 722 -8.29 14.39 5.95
C PRO A 722 -9.25 15.43 6.53
N LEU A 723 -9.52 15.33 7.83
CA LEU A 723 -10.40 16.21 8.63
C LEU A 723 -11.88 16.20 8.21
N ILE A 724 -12.32 15.15 7.52
CA ILE A 724 -13.74 15.00 7.19
C ILE A 724 -14.60 15.05 8.46
N ASN A 725 -15.70 15.81 8.43
CA ASN A 725 -16.61 16.03 9.56
C ASN A 725 -15.95 16.61 10.82
N GLY A 726 -14.78 17.26 10.69
CA GLY A 726 -14.13 17.95 11.80
C GLY A 726 -14.98 19.11 12.33
N THR A 727 -15.00 19.31 13.64
CA THR A 727 -15.79 20.34 14.35
C THR A 727 -14.98 20.98 15.46
N GLY A 728 -15.44 22.07 16.05
CA GLY A 728 -14.77 22.66 17.22
C GLY A 728 -13.46 23.36 16.83
N CYS A 729 -12.34 23.03 17.49
CA CYS A 729 -11.09 23.80 17.38
C CYS A 729 -9.85 23.03 16.90
N PRO A 730 -9.92 22.11 15.90
CA PRO A 730 -8.73 21.43 15.39
C PRO A 730 -7.78 22.44 14.71
N ARG A 731 -6.48 22.32 15.00
CA ARG A 731 -5.42 23.20 14.48
C ARG A 731 -4.34 22.33 13.85
N VAL A 732 -4.31 22.26 12.52
CA VAL A 732 -3.50 21.26 11.81
C VAL A 732 -2.53 21.94 10.84
N VAL A 733 -1.26 21.50 10.85
CA VAL A 733 -0.23 21.91 9.88
C VAL A 733 0.19 20.69 9.06
N ILE A 734 0.05 20.78 7.74
CA ILE A 734 0.45 19.75 6.78
C ILE A 734 1.50 20.34 5.85
N ASN A 735 2.74 19.87 5.96
CA ASN A 735 3.82 20.42 5.16
C ASN A 735 3.78 19.95 3.70
N GLY A 736 3.40 18.68 3.48
CA GLY A 736 3.20 18.10 2.17
C GLY A 736 1.93 18.58 1.48
N THR A 737 1.17 17.63 0.97
CA THR A 737 -0.11 17.88 0.29
C THR A 737 -1.17 16.94 0.83
N CYS A 738 -2.44 17.26 0.55
CA CYS A 738 -3.57 16.36 0.74
C CYS A 738 -4.02 15.87 -0.62
N LEU A 739 -4.13 14.55 -0.81
CA LEU A 739 -4.41 14.01 -2.13
C LEU A 739 -5.79 14.44 -2.66
N ASP A 740 -6.85 14.29 -1.86
CA ASP A 740 -8.16 14.86 -2.15
C ASP A 740 -9.05 14.97 -0.90
N TYR A 741 -10.18 15.67 -1.00
CA TYR A 741 -11.21 15.85 0.04
C TYR A 741 -10.69 16.46 1.36
N LEU A 742 -9.73 17.38 1.30
CA LEU A 742 -9.24 18.05 2.51
C LEU A 742 -10.35 18.89 3.14
N ALA A 743 -10.68 18.58 4.40
CA ALA A 743 -11.67 19.26 5.22
C ALA A 743 -13.07 19.28 4.58
N GLU A 744 -13.46 18.13 4.01
CA GLU A 744 -14.83 17.85 3.61
C GLU A 744 -15.80 17.90 4.80
N SER A 745 -16.93 18.57 4.66
CA SER A 745 -17.94 18.75 5.71
C SER A 745 -17.34 19.31 7.02
N PHE A 746 -16.37 20.21 6.91
CA PHE A 746 -15.74 20.83 8.07
C PHE A 746 -16.66 21.87 8.70
N MET A 747 -16.97 21.70 9.98
CA MET A 747 -17.93 22.50 10.74
C MET A 747 -17.23 23.13 11.96
N ALA A 748 -16.03 23.67 11.75
CA ALA A 748 -15.16 24.10 12.85
C ALA A 748 -15.37 25.55 13.30
N GLY A 749 -16.43 26.26 12.87
CA GLY A 749 -16.69 27.65 13.27
C GLY A 749 -15.61 28.64 12.83
N ASP A 750 -15.71 29.91 13.23
CA ASP A 750 -14.76 30.95 12.80
C ASP A 750 -13.38 30.81 13.49
N PRO A 751 -12.27 30.63 12.75
CA PRO A 751 -10.92 30.52 13.31
C PRO A 751 -10.53 31.65 14.27
N LEU A 752 -10.94 32.89 13.98
CA LEU A 752 -10.62 34.08 14.78
C LEU A 752 -11.44 34.14 16.09
N ASN A 753 -12.53 33.37 16.17
CA ASN A 753 -13.38 33.22 17.34
C ASN A 753 -13.25 31.82 17.97
N GLY A 754 -12.05 31.22 17.88
CA GLY A 754 -11.74 29.95 18.54
C GLY A 754 -12.03 28.70 17.70
N GLY A 755 -12.59 28.83 16.50
CA GLY A 755 -12.85 27.74 15.56
C GLY A 755 -11.60 27.10 14.95
N GLY A 756 -11.73 25.96 14.28
CA GLY A 756 -10.63 25.19 13.72
C GLY A 756 -10.10 25.69 12.37
N PHE A 757 -8.85 25.34 12.04
CA PHE A 757 -8.25 25.61 10.74
C PHE A 757 -7.21 24.56 10.33
N VAL A 758 -6.85 24.60 9.05
CA VAL A 758 -5.74 23.84 8.47
C VAL A 758 -4.73 24.77 7.82
N ILE A 759 -3.44 24.51 7.97
CA ILE A 759 -2.37 25.11 7.18
C ILE A 759 -1.82 24.06 6.22
N LEU A 760 -1.81 24.35 4.92
CA LEU A 760 -1.27 23.46 3.88
C LEU A 760 -0.09 24.14 3.17
N ASN A 761 1.13 23.62 3.35
CA ASN A 761 2.33 24.29 2.85
C ASN A 761 2.75 23.86 1.43
N GLY A 762 2.39 22.66 0.97
CA GLY A 762 2.70 22.23 -0.40
C GLY A 762 4.20 22.07 -0.68
N MET A 763 4.96 21.53 0.28
CA MET A 763 6.42 21.35 0.21
C MET A 763 6.78 19.86 0.31
N GLU A 764 7.88 19.43 -0.31
CA GLU A 764 8.42 18.08 -0.13
C GLU A 764 9.95 18.09 -0.07
N TYR A 765 10.54 17.09 0.55
CA TYR A 765 11.97 16.83 0.33
C TYR A 765 12.13 15.98 -0.93
N ASN A 766 13.00 16.41 -1.83
CA ASN A 766 13.37 15.62 -3.00
C ASN A 766 14.29 14.44 -2.60
N ASP A 767 14.58 13.55 -3.55
CA ASP A 767 15.39 12.35 -3.28
C ASP A 767 16.86 12.68 -2.89
N CYS A 768 17.30 13.94 -3.02
CA CYS A 768 18.60 14.44 -2.56
C CYS A 768 18.56 15.03 -1.13
N GLY A 769 17.39 15.05 -0.49
CA GLY A 769 17.20 15.61 0.84
C GLY A 769 17.09 17.14 0.87
N CYS A 770 16.77 17.78 -0.25
CA CYS A 770 16.52 19.22 -0.31
C CYS A 770 15.02 19.51 -0.30
N LEU A 771 14.60 20.50 0.49
CA LEU A 771 13.22 20.96 0.51
C LEU A 771 12.88 21.71 -0.79
N VAL A 772 11.77 21.35 -1.43
CA VAL A 772 11.29 21.93 -2.68
C VAL A 772 9.78 22.20 -2.63
N THR A 773 9.31 23.17 -3.41
CA THR A 773 7.87 23.42 -3.59
C THR A 773 7.25 22.36 -4.50
N LEU A 774 6.11 21.80 -4.11
CA LEU A 774 5.35 20.88 -4.95
C LEU A 774 4.81 21.60 -6.19
N PRO A 775 4.68 20.91 -7.34
CA PRO A 775 4.09 21.49 -8.54
C PRO A 775 2.67 22.04 -8.35
N SER A 776 1.95 21.51 -7.37
CA SER A 776 0.67 22.03 -6.91
C SER A 776 0.57 21.76 -5.40
N PRO A 777 0.19 22.76 -4.59
CA PRO A 777 -0.01 22.57 -3.15
C PRO A 777 -1.18 21.62 -2.84
N TYR A 778 -2.19 21.57 -3.71
CA TYR A 778 -3.35 20.68 -3.58
C TYR A 778 -3.76 20.14 -4.96
N PRO A 779 -3.51 18.84 -5.25
CA PRO A 779 -3.79 18.25 -6.55
C PRO A 779 -5.25 17.80 -6.75
N GLY A 780 -6.04 17.66 -5.68
CA GLY A 780 -7.42 17.15 -5.72
C GLY A 780 -8.43 18.16 -6.27
N SER A 781 -9.69 17.73 -6.42
CA SER A 781 -10.78 18.59 -6.90
C SER A 781 -11.75 19.03 -5.80
N ASN A 782 -11.71 18.40 -4.62
CA ASN A 782 -12.71 18.63 -3.57
C ASN A 782 -12.11 19.26 -2.31
N LEU A 783 -11.49 20.44 -2.46
CA LEU A 783 -10.96 21.18 -1.32
C LEU A 783 -12.09 21.86 -0.56
N PHE A 784 -12.12 21.66 0.76
CA PHE A 784 -13.09 22.32 1.67
C PHE A 784 -14.55 22.07 1.29
N SER A 785 -14.83 20.90 0.71
CA SER A 785 -16.13 20.60 0.15
C SER A 785 -17.20 20.51 1.23
N LEU A 786 -18.40 21.06 1.00
CA LEU A 786 -19.52 21.04 1.96
C LEU A 786 -19.19 21.62 3.37
N ALA A 787 -18.09 22.37 3.50
CA ALA A 787 -17.73 22.97 4.78
C ALA A 787 -18.73 24.07 5.18
N SER A 788 -19.06 24.14 6.46
CA SER A 788 -19.94 25.18 7.03
C SER A 788 -19.21 26.09 8.03
N GLY A 789 -17.93 25.83 8.30
CA GLY A 789 -17.10 26.65 9.18
C GLY A 789 -15.64 26.20 9.18
N GLY A 790 -14.77 27.05 9.70
CA GLY A 790 -13.31 26.89 9.69
C GLY A 790 -12.65 27.66 8.54
N ALA A 791 -11.34 27.51 8.42
CA ALA A 791 -10.59 28.01 7.27
C ALA A 791 -9.41 27.10 6.90
N ILE A 792 -8.95 27.24 5.66
CA ILE A 792 -7.67 26.70 5.22
C ILE A 792 -6.76 27.88 4.87
N TYR A 793 -5.54 27.87 5.40
CA TYR A 793 -4.45 28.76 5.04
C TYR A 793 -3.47 28.01 4.16
N ILE A 794 -3.46 28.32 2.88
CA ILE A 794 -2.73 27.55 1.88
C ILE A 794 -1.58 28.34 1.29
N ARG A 795 -0.39 27.75 1.28
CA ARG A 795 0.77 28.31 0.58
C ARG A 795 0.62 28.07 -0.91
N ASP A 796 0.19 29.10 -1.63
CA ASP A 796 -0.08 29.08 -3.06
C ASP A 796 0.48 30.35 -3.74
N PRO A 797 1.82 30.53 -3.76
CA PRO A 797 2.46 31.76 -4.22
C PRO A 797 2.26 32.03 -5.72
N PHE A 798 1.90 31.01 -6.48
CA PHE A 798 1.67 31.08 -7.93
C PHE A 798 0.18 31.10 -8.29
N LYS A 799 -0.73 31.11 -7.30
CA LYS A 799 -2.18 31.09 -7.51
C LYS A 799 -2.63 29.93 -8.41
N ILE A 800 -2.06 28.75 -8.18
CA ILE A 800 -2.34 27.52 -8.95
C ILE A 800 -3.72 26.96 -8.58
N ILE A 801 -4.18 27.16 -7.35
CA ILE A 801 -5.50 26.68 -6.93
C ILE A 801 -6.58 27.62 -7.46
N VAL A 802 -7.57 27.02 -8.10
CA VAL A 802 -8.72 27.70 -8.72
C VAL A 802 -10.00 27.47 -7.93
N GLU A 803 -11.02 28.30 -8.20
CA GLU A 803 -12.32 28.23 -7.52
C GLU A 803 -13.06 26.90 -7.77
N ASP A 804 -12.90 26.29 -8.94
CA ASP A 804 -13.54 25.01 -9.26
C ASP A 804 -13.06 23.84 -8.38
N GLN A 805 -11.92 24.00 -7.69
CA GLN A 805 -11.46 23.02 -6.69
C GLN A 805 -12.12 23.23 -5.32
N LEU A 806 -12.82 24.35 -5.10
CA LEU A 806 -13.44 24.75 -3.83
C LEU A 806 -14.94 24.40 -3.86
N ASN A 807 -15.29 23.15 -3.61
CA ASN A 807 -16.67 22.64 -3.74
C ASN A 807 -17.57 23.03 -2.53
N GLY A 808 -17.78 24.33 -2.31
CA GLY A 808 -18.47 24.89 -1.13
C GLY A 808 -17.64 25.91 -0.33
N GLY A 809 -16.41 26.19 -0.78
CA GLY A 809 -15.53 27.21 -0.22
C GLY A 809 -15.30 28.39 -1.17
N GLU A 810 -14.76 29.48 -0.64
CA GLU A 810 -14.35 30.65 -1.41
C GLU A 810 -12.98 31.17 -0.95
N PHE A 811 -12.25 31.82 -1.84
CA PHE A 811 -11.06 32.57 -1.43
C PHE A 811 -11.47 33.84 -0.69
N ALA A 812 -10.77 34.13 0.40
CA ALA A 812 -10.98 35.32 1.20
C ALA A 812 -9.66 36.07 1.42
N ASP A 813 -9.78 37.34 1.81
CA ASP A 813 -8.64 38.16 2.16
C ASP A 813 -7.93 37.61 3.40
N LEU A 814 -6.60 37.47 3.30
CA LEU A 814 -5.75 37.10 4.42
C LEU A 814 -5.45 38.35 5.26
N SER A 815 -6.14 38.50 6.38
CA SER A 815 -5.95 39.62 7.30
C SER A 815 -4.66 39.48 8.12
N GLN A 816 -4.26 40.55 8.82
CA GLN A 816 -3.16 40.48 9.78
C GLN A 816 -3.50 39.57 10.97
N ALA A 817 -4.75 39.62 11.46
CA ALA A 817 -5.21 38.76 12.55
C ALA A 817 -5.16 37.27 12.17
N ASP A 818 -5.48 36.94 10.91
CA ASP A 818 -5.31 35.57 10.39
C ASP A 818 -3.84 35.13 10.44
N TRP A 819 -2.92 35.99 10.03
CA TRP A 819 -1.49 35.69 10.07
C TRP A 819 -0.98 35.50 11.51
N GLU A 820 -1.34 36.42 12.40
CA GLU A 820 -1.01 36.35 13.83
C GLU A 820 -1.58 35.08 14.48
N LEU A 821 -2.75 34.62 14.04
CA LEU A 821 -3.36 33.36 14.48
C LEU A 821 -2.53 32.14 14.09
N ILE A 822 -2.04 32.06 12.84
CA ILE A 822 -1.33 30.87 12.35
C ILE A 822 0.17 30.87 12.65
N TYR A 823 0.76 32.04 12.87
CA TYR A 823 2.20 32.20 13.05
C TYR A 823 2.81 31.36 14.19
N PRO A 824 2.18 31.22 15.38
CA PRO A 824 2.68 30.32 16.43
C PRO A 824 2.73 28.84 16.01
N TYR A 825 1.81 28.40 15.17
CA TYR A 825 1.78 27.02 14.65
C TYR A 825 2.88 26.81 13.61
N LEU A 826 3.14 27.80 12.77
CA LEU A 826 4.28 27.78 11.85
C LEU A 826 5.62 27.76 12.61
N LYS A 827 5.72 28.45 13.75
CA LYS A 827 6.93 28.41 14.60
C LYS A 827 7.15 27.04 15.25
N GLU A 828 6.09 26.42 15.75
CA GLU A 828 6.18 25.07 16.28
C GLU A 828 6.53 24.07 15.16
N ASN A 829 5.98 24.26 13.95
CA ASN A 829 6.32 23.48 12.78
C ASN A 829 7.81 23.60 12.39
N GLU A 830 8.36 24.82 12.39
CA GLU A 830 9.78 25.08 12.19
C GLU A 830 10.64 24.38 13.24
N LYS A 831 10.25 24.45 14.52
CA LYS A 831 10.95 23.76 15.61
C LYS A 831 10.93 22.24 15.46
N LEU A 832 9.80 21.67 15.03
CA LEU A 832 9.63 20.22 14.90
C LEU A 832 10.36 19.67 13.68
N PHE A 833 10.30 20.36 12.55
CA PHE A 833 10.72 19.81 11.25
C PHE A 833 11.88 20.55 10.58
N GLY A 834 12.32 21.69 11.12
CA GLY A 834 13.37 22.51 10.53
C GLY A 834 12.97 23.23 9.25
N ILE A 835 11.66 23.43 9.01
CA ILE A 835 11.14 24.17 7.86
C ILE A 835 11.00 25.64 8.25
N SER A 836 11.94 26.48 7.83
CA SER A 836 12.03 27.89 8.17
C SER A 836 10.86 28.68 7.61
N ILE A 837 10.22 29.50 8.45
CA ILE A 837 9.16 30.40 7.99
C ILE A 837 9.73 31.38 6.96
N GLU A 838 10.92 31.91 7.23
CA GLU A 838 11.51 33.00 6.45
C GLU A 838 12.26 32.48 5.22
N ASP A 839 13.04 31.40 5.38
CA ASP A 839 13.97 30.91 4.36
C ASP A 839 13.36 29.82 3.47
N ASP A 840 12.29 29.15 3.92
CA ASP A 840 11.62 28.11 3.15
C ASP A 840 10.18 28.49 2.76
N LEU A 841 9.33 28.82 3.73
CA LEU A 841 7.91 29.05 3.46
C LEU A 841 7.66 30.37 2.75
N LEU A 842 8.21 31.48 3.24
CA LEU A 842 8.06 32.82 2.66
C LEU A 842 9.06 33.11 1.53
N THR A 843 10.03 32.22 1.31
CA THR A 843 10.97 32.34 0.20
C THR A 843 10.49 31.53 -0.99
N VAL A 844 10.25 32.22 -2.11
CA VAL A 844 9.76 31.64 -3.35
C VAL A 844 10.77 31.93 -4.46
N ASN A 845 11.27 30.89 -5.13
CA ASN A 845 12.33 31.00 -6.14
C ASN A 845 13.55 31.80 -5.64
N GLY A 846 13.97 31.55 -4.39
CA GLY A 846 15.12 32.21 -3.75
C GLY A 846 14.89 33.67 -3.35
N LYS A 847 13.67 34.19 -3.45
CA LYS A 847 13.31 35.54 -3.00
C LYS A 847 12.35 35.49 -1.83
N LYS A 848 12.71 36.17 -0.75
CA LYS A 848 11.83 36.39 0.39
C LYS A 848 10.65 37.27 -0.01
N MET A 849 9.43 36.84 0.32
CA MET A 849 8.18 37.50 -0.02
C MET A 849 7.36 37.80 1.23
N GLU A 850 6.43 38.75 1.10
CA GLU A 850 5.44 39.02 2.14
C GLU A 850 4.42 37.88 2.23
N TYR A 851 3.96 37.55 3.43
CA TYR A 851 3.02 36.45 3.66
C TYR A 851 1.75 36.53 2.81
N LYS A 852 1.22 37.75 2.55
CA LYS A 852 0.03 37.96 1.71
C LYS A 852 0.21 37.60 0.24
N LYS A 853 1.46 37.51 -0.23
CA LYS A 853 1.79 37.08 -1.60
C LYS A 853 2.03 35.59 -1.71
N VAL A 854 2.18 34.91 -0.57
CA VAL A 854 2.55 33.50 -0.48
C VAL A 854 1.37 32.64 -0.02
N TYR A 855 0.62 33.12 0.98
CA TYR A 855 -0.53 32.43 1.56
C TYR A 855 -1.85 33.03 1.07
N ARG A 856 -2.82 32.14 0.87
CA ARG A 856 -4.22 32.48 0.59
C ARG A 856 -5.11 31.85 1.66
N LYS A 857 -6.24 32.49 1.94
CA LYS A 857 -7.26 31.97 2.85
C LYS A 857 -8.41 31.39 2.03
N VAL A 858 -8.86 30.20 2.40
CA VAL A 858 -10.11 29.59 1.95
C VAL A 858 -11.05 29.54 3.15
N GLN A 859 -12.29 29.98 2.96
CA GLN A 859 -13.34 29.93 3.98
C GLN A 859 -14.63 29.32 3.41
N ALA A 860 -15.57 29.00 4.28
CA ALA A 860 -16.85 28.43 3.87
C ALA A 860 -17.72 29.53 3.26
N ILE A 861 -18.45 29.21 2.19
CA ILE A 861 -19.46 30.11 1.63
C ILE A 861 -20.57 30.29 2.67
N LYS A 862 -20.98 31.54 2.90
CA LYS A 862 -22.14 31.83 3.76
C LYS A 862 -23.41 31.35 3.08
N LEU A 863 -24.02 30.28 3.62
CA LEU A 863 -25.32 29.81 3.15
C LEU A 863 -26.42 30.80 3.54
N ALA A 864 -27.19 31.28 2.56
CA ALA A 864 -28.29 32.23 2.76
C ALA A 864 -29.41 31.72 3.70
N ALA A 865 -29.44 30.41 4.00
CA ALA A 865 -30.38 29.82 4.96
C ALA A 865 -29.92 29.93 6.43
N LEU A 866 -28.67 30.38 6.68
CA LEU A 866 -28.08 30.56 8.01
C LEU A 866 -27.83 32.05 8.35
N SER A 867 -28.16 32.96 7.43
CA SER A 867 -28.21 34.41 7.60
C SER A 867 -29.63 34.87 7.86
#